data_AF-A0A937HSX8-F1
#
_entry.id   AF-A0A937HSX8-F1
#
_cell.length_a   1.000
_cell.length_b   1.000
_cell.length_c   1.000
_cell.angle_alpha   90.00
_cell.angle_beta   90.00
_cell.angle_gamma   90.00
#
_symmetry.space_group_name_H-M   'P 1'
#
loop_
_entity.id
_entity.type
_entity.pdbx_description
1 polymer ?
#
loop_
_entity_poly.entity_id
_entity_poly.type
_entity_poly.pdbx_seq_one_letter_code
_entity_poly.pdbx_strand_id
1 'polypeptide(L)'
;MTVFLSRMHPFGAFVAQNPRRNVRRLVSRTAVGLSLLLAGLASGLAPAQAQAETVALNDAAQETTTMVVVDMSGSMLQLLGSQRRYEIAKSMLADVLPDVTKQSDVGLIAFGHRRDNDCRDIELFSQPGGSLEELRGYVDSLLPINRAKTPLRDAVALAANQVPVSEQGTIVVISDGEDNCGVDVCNLVPQLKDRNLPVFLLGIDLESPAVEKLQCLTSGTGGFLIETRSAAELPRYTDFIFRLSRLRATNAALQAQIAGLETLFNDQRLARSELENQIAVLTQQLLDGNPTEDMAALQAELVRLLDLNAEKQSRLGALDARVLLLEQDGQQAESEIAAITAEIDRLHEMSEALRLRLRDALSNQRDEAEVAALRAEIERMTVQIKLLVEERSTAVLANTELESAVESLTGDNSRLTAERAELIVQLESLSLALNGLETENASFRVEIKHLRAALEQNGAILVKLQDSAAHLEDRDSQIEILLERLAALEAANKDLSQQVEITGKALVEREVTVAKRDETILRLRETVRSLNEVLARKNTAIEELNQSILGLEARIEALRVDHAAFEDLQMQVAELSVHITNRDSTIADLNRQLEEARSMLIVFERNAKVDSETVSDLTAQLDDARARLVSLDAVLIERDQTIISIMDQLAAAQEEAAMAQARVMSLQSERESLGEVVVELRQQIFVFQSAQDEWQTERDAMVREHDATLASLEAARVTIDGLNLQIGENGAERDRLSQMVVDLQARLDQALKEVAAEQNQHARTVTLVKSLHAELLEKTAVIDGIMQQLSASESRRDALEAQNTALRLTHGELTAEIAVRDEEISRLHLDLEALQATLTDALLAVGDERIRSQRLMMQVEEARSSLLSLLQICHSDEDLARLSAAGFTELGDVTRACVADYSSMHTERRQLTASLETALAQRDALEQVLAEQEPAYDVLEARLAEVIALLNDCSAKRDNLGAELARLQRVVRENNGIIDAQRSQLGDQEGYIARLITGGADAADLDRLCAAR
;
A
#
# COMPACT_ATOMS: atom_id res chain seq x y z
N MET A 1 -9.65 53.12 -11.71
CA MET A 1 -8.62 54.03 -12.24
C MET A 1 -8.12 53.42 -13.55
N THR A 2 -8.32 54.01 -14.74
CA THR A 2 -7.59 55.16 -15.33
C THR A 2 -6.08 54.89 -15.46
N VAL A 3 -5.42 54.99 -16.63
CA VAL A 3 -5.85 55.34 -18.01
C VAL A 3 -4.67 54.98 -18.98
N PHE A 4 -4.79 54.41 -20.19
CA PHE A 4 -4.99 55.00 -21.55
C PHE A 4 -4.75 53.84 -22.58
N LEU A 5 -5.45 53.73 -23.72
CA LEU A 5 -5.09 54.22 -25.09
C LEU A 5 -3.67 53.87 -25.60
N SER A 6 -3.43 53.53 -26.89
CA SER A 6 -4.28 53.09 -28.02
C SER A 6 -3.43 52.82 -29.27
N ARG A 7 -3.79 51.87 -30.15
CA ARG A 7 -3.80 52.12 -31.63
C ARG A 7 -4.51 51.06 -32.50
N MET A 8 -5.60 51.52 -33.10
CA MET A 8 -6.18 51.13 -34.41
C MET A 8 -5.17 51.47 -35.57
N HIS A 9 -5.23 51.07 -36.85
CA HIS A 9 -6.19 50.32 -37.70
C HIS A 9 -5.49 49.93 -39.08
N PRO A 10 -6.10 49.85 -40.30
CA PRO A 10 -6.65 48.60 -40.89
C PRO A 10 -6.26 48.35 -42.39
N PHE A 11 -6.94 47.43 -43.08
CA PHE A 11 -6.87 47.10 -44.54
C PHE A 11 -5.54 46.46 -45.04
N GLY A 12 -5.51 45.69 -46.13
CA GLY A 12 -6.59 45.28 -47.05
C GLY A 12 -6.16 44.13 -47.99
N ALA A 13 -7.10 43.53 -48.73
CA ALA A 13 -6.87 42.31 -49.53
C ALA A 13 -6.33 42.56 -50.95
N PHE A 14 -5.59 41.59 -51.52
CA PHE A 14 -5.49 41.45 -52.98
C PHE A 14 -5.14 40.01 -53.47
N VAL A 15 -6.04 39.45 -54.30
CA VAL A 15 -5.87 38.51 -55.43
C VAL A 15 -4.88 37.32 -55.37
N ALA A 16 -5.36 36.13 -55.76
CA ALA A 16 -4.59 34.88 -55.88
C ALA A 16 -3.84 34.70 -57.21
N GLN A 17 -2.76 33.89 -57.22
CA GLN A 17 -2.13 33.32 -58.43
C GLN A 17 -1.49 31.93 -58.19
N ASN A 18 -1.91 30.95 -59.01
CA ASN A 18 -1.29 29.65 -59.37
C ASN A 18 -0.14 29.03 -58.53
N PRO A 19 -0.38 27.87 -57.87
CA PRO A 19 0.65 26.89 -57.53
C PRO A 19 0.87 25.88 -58.67
N ARG A 20 1.67 26.21 -59.69
CA ARG A 20 2.13 25.25 -60.73
C ARG A 20 3.58 25.50 -61.19
N ARG A 21 4.54 25.29 -60.28
CA ARG A 21 5.96 24.95 -60.57
C ARG A 21 6.70 24.62 -59.25
N ASN A 22 7.79 23.84 -59.36
CA ASN A 22 8.76 23.46 -58.32
C ASN A 22 8.52 22.15 -57.52
N VAL A 23 8.39 21.02 -58.22
CA VAL A 23 8.63 19.67 -57.64
C VAL A 23 9.81 19.00 -58.36
N ARG A 24 10.99 19.64 -58.33
CA ARG A 24 12.21 19.10 -58.98
C ARG A 24 13.56 19.61 -58.46
N ARG A 25 13.62 20.19 -57.25
CA ARG A 25 14.86 20.61 -56.57
C ARG A 25 14.73 20.54 -55.04
N LEU A 26 14.68 19.33 -54.48
CA LEU A 26 14.90 19.13 -53.04
C LEU A 26 15.54 17.76 -52.69
N VAL A 27 16.41 17.25 -53.57
CA VAL A 27 17.26 16.08 -53.29
C VAL A 27 18.71 16.47 -53.60
N SER A 28 19.33 17.20 -52.67
CA SER A 28 20.78 17.30 -52.43
C SER A 28 21.09 18.45 -51.45
N ARG A 29 22.04 18.21 -50.54
CA ARG A 29 22.72 19.20 -49.68
C ARG A 29 21.87 19.96 -48.64
N THR A 30 21.67 19.31 -47.49
CA THR A 30 21.90 19.94 -46.17
C THR A 30 22.36 18.95 -45.08
N ALA A 31 22.98 17.84 -45.48
CA ALA A 31 23.51 16.81 -44.57
C ALA A 31 24.90 17.19 -43.98
N VAL A 32 25.02 18.38 -43.40
CA VAL A 32 26.14 18.82 -42.56
C VAL A 32 25.58 19.75 -41.48
N GLY A 33 25.34 19.23 -40.27
CA GLY A 33 24.72 20.04 -39.21
C GLY A 33 24.15 19.33 -37.98
N LEU A 34 24.27 18.00 -37.85
CA LEU A 34 23.69 17.26 -36.72
C LEU A 34 24.62 16.16 -36.20
N SER A 35 25.79 16.56 -35.68
CA SER A 35 26.84 15.62 -35.21
C SER A 35 27.54 16.10 -33.92
N LEU A 36 26.88 16.95 -33.12
CA LEU A 36 27.48 17.60 -31.96
C LEU A 36 26.52 17.82 -30.77
N LEU A 37 25.46 17.02 -30.67
CA LEU A 37 24.50 17.05 -29.55
C LEU A 37 24.02 15.67 -29.06
N LEU A 38 24.68 14.59 -29.49
CA LEU A 38 24.38 13.19 -29.09
C LEU A 38 25.40 12.60 -28.10
N ALA A 39 26.26 13.43 -27.51
CA ALA A 39 27.29 13.03 -26.55
C ALA A 39 26.98 13.48 -25.11
N GLY A 40 25.69 13.54 -24.73
CA GLY A 40 25.24 14.13 -23.46
C GLY A 40 24.18 13.34 -22.66
N LEU A 41 23.71 12.18 -23.15
CA LEU A 41 22.58 11.44 -22.55
C LEU A 41 22.89 9.95 -22.26
N ALA A 42 24.17 9.57 -22.19
CA ALA A 42 24.62 8.19 -21.95
C ALA A 42 25.25 7.95 -20.56
N SER A 43 25.05 8.88 -19.61
CA SER A 43 25.60 8.81 -18.24
C SER A 43 24.57 9.34 -17.24
N GLY A 44 23.99 8.48 -16.39
CA GLY A 44 23.26 8.93 -15.19
C GLY A 44 21.90 8.30 -14.91
N LEU A 45 21.30 7.54 -15.82
CA LEU A 45 20.13 6.70 -15.51
C LEU A 45 20.57 5.36 -14.91
N ALA A 46 21.07 5.42 -13.67
CA ALA A 46 20.88 4.29 -12.77
C ALA A 46 19.37 4.06 -12.60
N PRO A 47 18.89 2.80 -12.41
CA PRO A 47 17.48 2.56 -12.21
C PRO A 47 17.07 3.23 -10.89
N ALA A 48 16.41 4.38 -11.00
CA ALA A 48 15.63 4.97 -9.94
C ALA A 48 14.44 4.06 -9.68
N GLN A 49 14.70 2.96 -8.98
CA GLN A 49 13.71 2.29 -8.18
C GLN A 49 13.21 3.34 -7.18
N ALA A 50 12.17 4.05 -7.58
CA ALA A 50 11.26 4.69 -6.65
C ALA A 50 10.59 3.57 -5.85
N GLN A 51 11.36 3.01 -4.92
CA GLN A 51 10.81 2.42 -3.72
C GLN A 51 9.86 3.49 -3.21
N ALA A 52 8.57 3.16 -3.18
CA ALA A 52 7.62 3.90 -2.39
C ALA A 52 8.03 3.64 -0.94
N GLU A 53 9.05 4.37 -0.49
CA GLU A 53 9.45 4.44 0.89
C GLU A 53 8.26 5.09 1.59
N THR A 54 7.37 4.22 2.06
CA THR A 54 6.36 4.58 3.03
C THR A 54 7.16 5.01 4.24
N VAL A 55 7.44 6.32 4.29
CA VAL A 55 7.81 7.03 5.50
C VAL A 55 6.63 6.83 6.42
N ALA A 56 6.67 5.72 7.14
CA ALA A 56 5.88 5.54 8.33
C ALA A 56 6.23 6.74 9.18
N LEU A 57 5.23 7.57 9.45
CA LEU A 57 5.27 8.56 10.50
C LEU A 57 5.28 7.78 11.82
N ASN A 58 6.42 7.15 12.09
CA ASN A 58 6.69 6.53 13.36
C ASN A 58 6.59 7.64 14.40
N ASP A 59 5.82 7.39 15.45
CA ASP A 59 6.03 8.05 16.74
C ASP A 59 7.37 7.58 17.32
N ALA A 60 8.45 7.90 16.63
CA ALA A 60 9.80 7.96 17.16
C ALA A 60 9.82 9.15 18.12
N ALA A 61 9.21 8.95 19.29
CA ALA A 61 9.44 9.78 20.45
C ALA A 61 10.96 9.85 20.62
N GLN A 62 11.55 11.01 20.36
CA GLN A 62 13.00 11.18 20.49
C GLN A 62 13.37 10.83 21.93
N GLU A 63 14.24 9.85 22.09
CA GLU A 63 14.80 9.49 23.39
C GLU A 63 15.57 10.71 23.87
N THR A 64 14.99 11.42 24.85
CA THR A 64 15.60 12.64 25.40
C THR A 64 16.44 12.25 26.60
N THR A 65 17.70 12.70 26.64
CA THR A 65 18.60 12.37 27.75
C THR A 65 18.57 13.45 28.83
N THR A 66 18.33 13.06 30.09
CA THR A 66 18.22 13.99 31.24
C THR A 66 19.31 13.70 32.26
N MET A 67 20.26 14.62 32.41
CA MET A 67 21.35 14.50 33.38
C MET A 67 21.07 15.29 34.66
N VAL A 68 20.92 14.58 35.76
CA VAL A 68 20.77 15.16 37.10
C VAL A 68 22.13 15.30 37.76
N VAL A 69 22.45 16.49 38.27
CA VAL A 69 23.68 16.81 39.00
C VAL A 69 23.32 17.25 40.42
N VAL A 70 23.81 16.52 41.42
CA VAL A 70 23.43 16.68 42.83
C VAL A 70 24.62 17.07 43.70
N ASP A 71 24.48 18.20 44.39
CA ASP A 71 25.43 18.64 45.41
C ASP A 71 25.30 17.79 46.69
N MET A 72 26.43 17.25 47.15
CA MET A 72 26.59 16.58 48.44
C MET A 72 27.83 17.14 49.18
N SER A 73 28.18 18.40 48.92
CA SER A 73 29.33 19.07 49.53
C SER A 73 29.09 19.44 51.00
N GLY A 74 30.11 19.98 51.67
CA GLY A 74 30.09 20.22 53.12
C GLY A 74 29.04 21.22 53.60
N SER A 75 28.51 22.09 52.73
CA SER A 75 27.40 23.01 53.01
C SER A 75 26.05 22.31 53.12
N MET A 76 25.83 21.24 52.34
CA MET A 76 24.57 20.49 52.30
C MET A 76 24.20 19.78 53.62
N LEU A 77 25.14 19.75 54.59
CA LEU A 77 24.93 19.32 55.98
C LEU A 77 24.19 20.36 56.85
N GLN A 78 24.07 21.62 56.39
CA GLN A 78 23.36 22.69 57.11
C GLN A 78 21.85 22.42 57.16
N LEU A 79 21.18 23.03 58.15
CA LEU A 79 19.73 22.93 58.33
C LEU A 79 18.99 24.01 57.54
N LEU A 80 17.96 23.62 56.80
CA LEU A 80 16.95 24.51 56.25
C LEU A 80 15.63 24.24 56.98
N GLY A 81 15.32 25.10 57.96
CA GLY A 81 14.23 24.85 58.90
C GLY A 81 14.56 23.71 59.87
N SER A 82 13.91 22.55 59.71
CA SER A 82 14.04 21.38 60.59
C SER A 82 14.71 20.16 59.94
N GLN A 83 15.04 20.22 58.65
CA GLN A 83 15.71 19.16 57.89
C GLN A 83 17.06 19.67 57.37
N ARG A 84 17.99 18.77 57.02
CA ARG A 84 19.25 19.16 56.37
C ARG A 84 19.06 19.33 54.86
N ARG A 85 19.84 20.22 54.24
CA ARG A 85 19.72 20.55 52.80
C ARG A 85 19.84 19.32 51.90
N TYR A 86 20.71 18.35 52.22
CA TYR A 86 20.81 17.08 51.47
C TYR A 86 19.58 16.14 51.64
N GLU A 87 18.92 16.15 52.81
CA GLU A 87 17.71 15.34 53.06
C GLU A 87 16.55 15.83 52.18
N ILE A 88 16.44 17.15 52.04
CA ILE A 88 15.49 17.84 51.16
C ILE A 88 15.78 17.49 49.69
N ALA A 89 17.04 17.58 49.25
CA ALA A 89 17.44 17.21 47.89
C ALA A 89 17.13 15.74 47.56
N LYS A 90 17.37 14.81 48.50
CA LYS A 90 17.05 13.38 48.32
C LYS A 90 15.56 13.11 48.23
N SER A 91 14.74 13.67 49.13
CA SER A 91 13.28 13.50 49.10
C SER A 91 12.71 13.94 47.75
N MET A 92 13.12 15.13 47.30
CA MET A 92 12.69 15.72 46.04
C MET A 92 13.08 14.87 44.82
N LEU A 93 14.26 14.25 44.83
CA LEU A 93 14.65 13.31 43.76
C LEU A 93 13.81 12.02 43.80
N ALA A 94 13.56 11.46 44.98
CA ALA A 94 12.76 10.25 45.14
C ALA A 94 11.29 10.42 44.69
N ASP A 95 10.74 11.62 44.85
CA ASP A 95 9.39 12.03 44.40
C ASP A 95 9.31 12.19 42.87
N VAL A 96 10.38 12.66 42.22
CA VAL A 96 10.34 13.15 40.82
C VAL A 96 10.93 12.17 39.81
N LEU A 97 11.97 11.40 40.17
CA LEU A 97 12.51 10.31 39.36
C LEU A 97 11.44 9.38 38.75
N PRO A 98 10.33 9.01 39.46
CA PRO A 98 9.32 8.09 38.93
C PRO A 98 8.57 8.57 37.70
N ASP A 99 8.51 9.88 37.43
CA ASP A 99 7.83 10.41 36.25
C ASP A 99 8.82 10.84 35.17
N VAL A 100 10.02 11.27 35.53
CA VAL A 100 11.09 11.59 34.57
C VAL A 100 11.60 10.31 33.87
N THR A 101 11.87 9.23 34.62
CA THR A 101 12.32 7.92 34.06
C THR A 101 11.30 7.20 33.17
N LYS A 102 10.08 7.72 33.03
CA LYS A 102 9.07 7.25 32.05
C LYS A 102 9.08 8.03 30.73
N GLN A 103 9.90 9.08 30.63
CA GLN A 103 9.81 10.14 29.62
C GLN A 103 11.17 10.54 29.05
N SER A 104 12.25 10.30 29.78
CA SER A 104 13.63 10.57 29.38
C SER A 104 14.59 9.56 30.01
N ASP A 105 15.72 9.35 29.34
CA ASP A 105 16.81 8.51 29.84
C ASP A 105 17.59 9.29 30.91
N VAL A 106 17.46 8.87 32.16
CA VAL A 106 18.00 9.61 33.31
C VAL A 106 19.39 9.11 33.70
N GLY A 107 20.37 10.01 33.61
CA GLY A 107 21.67 9.84 34.25
C GLY A 107 21.78 10.65 35.54
N LEU A 108 22.60 10.16 36.48
CA LEU A 108 22.77 10.74 37.81
C LEU A 108 24.26 10.95 38.11
N ILE A 109 24.62 12.19 38.41
CA ILE A 109 25.94 12.62 38.89
C ILE A 109 25.76 13.23 40.29
N ALA A 110 26.69 12.95 41.21
CA ALA A 110 26.80 13.71 42.45
C ALA A 110 28.26 14.04 42.77
N PHE A 111 28.48 15.04 43.62
CA PHE A 111 29.82 15.47 44.02
C PHE A 111 29.93 15.80 45.52
N GLY A 112 31.10 15.56 46.12
CA GLY A 112 31.40 15.86 47.52
C GLY A 112 30.99 14.80 48.55
N HIS A 113 30.56 13.62 48.11
CA HIS A 113 30.04 12.55 48.97
C HIS A 113 31.06 11.47 49.35
N ARG A 114 32.32 11.51 48.87
CA ARG A 114 33.34 10.47 49.17
C ARG A 114 34.64 11.00 49.78
N ARG A 115 35.00 12.28 49.59
CA ARG A 115 36.31 12.84 50.00
C ARG A 115 36.20 14.23 50.60
N ASP A 116 36.98 14.50 51.65
CA ASP A 116 37.15 15.84 52.19
C ASP A 116 38.15 16.66 51.35
N ASN A 117 37.82 17.94 51.13
CA ASN A 117 38.66 18.93 50.46
C ASN A 117 39.16 18.60 49.02
N ASP A 118 38.63 17.56 48.36
CA ASP A 118 39.03 17.15 46.99
C ASP A 118 38.08 17.69 45.92
N CYS A 119 38.60 18.61 45.08
CA CYS A 119 37.89 19.16 43.93
C CYS A 119 37.75 18.19 42.74
N ARG A 120 38.20 16.94 42.87
CA ARG A 120 37.98 15.86 41.89
C ARG A 120 36.92 14.86 42.36
N ASP A 121 36.25 15.12 43.48
CA ASP A 121 35.23 14.21 44.02
C ASP A 121 33.88 14.36 43.31
N ILE A 122 33.84 13.91 42.06
CA ILE A 122 32.63 13.78 41.23
C ILE A 122 32.43 12.29 40.92
N GLU A 123 31.19 11.81 40.96
CA GLU A 123 30.82 10.45 40.59
C GLU A 123 29.61 10.43 39.66
N LEU A 124 29.73 9.66 38.57
CA LEU A 124 28.62 9.26 37.73
C LEU A 124 28.03 7.98 38.35
N PHE A 125 26.92 8.12 39.07
CA PHE A 125 26.19 7.00 39.68
C PHE A 125 25.42 6.19 38.65
N SER A 126 24.80 6.88 37.68
CA SER A 126 24.10 6.25 36.57
C SER A 126 24.42 6.99 35.28
N GLN A 127 24.72 6.22 34.23
CA GLN A 127 24.57 6.69 32.86
C GLN A 127 23.08 6.92 32.54
N PRO A 128 22.75 7.66 31.46
CA PRO A 128 21.41 7.65 30.87
C PRO A 128 20.88 6.21 30.69
N GLY A 129 19.56 6.03 30.81
CA GLY A 129 18.91 4.72 30.71
C GLY A 129 18.97 3.85 31.97
N GLY A 130 19.44 4.37 33.10
CA GLY A 130 19.39 3.67 34.39
C GLY A 130 17.97 3.44 34.89
N SER A 131 17.69 2.29 35.52
CA SER A 131 16.34 1.98 35.98
C SER A 131 15.93 2.84 37.19
N LEU A 132 14.61 3.04 37.36
CA LEU A 132 14.05 3.80 38.49
C LEU A 132 14.44 3.22 39.86
N GLU A 133 14.62 1.90 39.98
CA GLU A 133 15.00 1.25 41.24
C GLU A 133 16.49 1.45 41.55
N GLU A 134 17.36 1.39 40.54
CA GLU A 134 18.79 1.72 40.67
C GLU A 134 19.00 3.20 41.00
N LEU A 135 18.36 4.11 40.27
CA LEU A 135 18.42 5.56 40.50
C LEU A 135 17.94 5.94 41.91
N ARG A 136 16.88 5.30 42.40
CA ARG A 136 16.43 5.46 43.80
C ARG A 136 17.46 4.91 44.79
N GLY A 137 17.98 3.70 44.58
CA GLY A 137 19.03 3.12 45.42
C GLY A 137 20.29 3.99 45.50
N TYR A 138 20.69 4.60 44.39
CA TYR A 138 21.79 5.57 44.37
C TYR A 138 21.45 6.83 45.17
N VAL A 139 20.30 7.47 44.94
CA VAL A 139 19.85 8.64 45.73
C VAL A 139 19.80 8.32 47.23
N ASP A 140 19.23 7.18 47.61
CA ASP A 140 19.17 6.74 49.01
C ASP A 140 20.56 6.50 49.62
N SER A 141 21.55 6.12 48.81
CA SER A 141 22.95 5.98 49.26
C SER A 141 23.70 7.32 49.46
N LEU A 142 23.26 8.42 48.82
CA LEU A 142 23.96 9.71 48.88
C LEU A 142 24.00 10.26 50.33
N LEU A 143 25.20 10.61 50.79
CA LEU A 143 25.45 11.25 52.08
C LEU A 143 26.59 12.28 51.93
N PRO A 144 26.40 13.55 52.37
CA PRO A 144 27.42 14.58 52.24
C PRO A 144 28.53 14.46 53.28
N ILE A 145 29.76 14.82 52.91
CA ILE A 145 30.93 14.78 53.80
C ILE A 145 31.31 16.19 54.29
N ASN A 146 31.60 16.30 55.59
CA ASN A 146 32.04 17.55 56.20
C ASN A 146 33.38 18.01 55.57
N ARG A 147 33.43 19.28 55.13
CA ARG A 147 34.53 19.88 54.33
C ARG A 147 34.72 19.30 52.92
N ALA A 148 33.77 18.56 52.39
CA ALA A 148 33.77 18.25 50.96
C ALA A 148 33.59 19.50 50.10
N LYS A 149 34.08 19.43 48.86
CA LYS A 149 34.15 20.54 47.91
C LYS A 149 32.97 20.55 46.94
N THR A 150 32.82 21.68 46.24
CA THR A 150 31.73 21.97 45.30
C THR A 150 32.33 22.19 43.89
N PRO A 151 32.84 21.14 43.20
CA PRO A 151 33.42 21.24 41.85
C PRO A 151 32.33 21.32 40.76
N LEU A 152 31.44 22.30 40.89
CA LEU A 152 30.21 22.39 40.13
C LEU A 152 30.45 22.50 38.61
N ARG A 153 31.45 23.28 38.17
CA ARG A 153 31.77 23.40 36.74
C ARG A 153 32.04 22.03 36.11
N ASP A 154 32.88 21.23 36.75
CA ASP A 154 33.31 19.94 36.21
C ASP A 154 32.22 18.87 36.32
N ALA A 155 31.31 18.97 37.29
CA ALA A 155 30.12 18.12 37.35
C ALA A 155 29.14 18.41 36.20
N VAL A 156 28.89 19.69 35.87
CA VAL A 156 28.05 20.10 34.72
C VAL A 156 28.74 19.76 33.39
N ALA A 157 30.06 19.89 33.29
CA ALA A 157 30.81 19.47 32.10
C ALA A 157 30.77 17.95 31.90
N LEU A 158 30.88 17.16 32.97
CA LEU A 158 30.71 15.70 32.91
C LEU A 158 29.30 15.31 32.48
N ALA A 159 28.28 16.00 33.01
CA ALA A 159 26.88 15.83 32.62
C ALA A 159 26.67 16.08 31.12
N ALA A 160 27.13 17.23 30.61
CA ALA A 160 27.06 17.54 29.17
C ALA A 160 27.71 16.44 28.30
N ASN A 161 28.82 15.87 28.77
CA ASN A 161 29.52 14.78 28.07
C ASN A 161 28.85 13.41 28.18
N GLN A 162 27.84 13.21 29.03
CA GLN A 162 27.01 12.01 29.03
C GLN A 162 25.80 12.11 28.09
N VAL A 163 25.34 13.33 27.76
CA VAL A 163 24.31 13.53 26.73
C VAL A 163 24.91 13.17 25.36
N PRO A 164 24.30 12.28 24.56
CA PRO A 164 24.74 12.00 23.19
C PRO A 164 24.66 13.24 22.29
N VAL A 165 25.45 13.26 21.21
CA VAL A 165 25.49 14.40 20.26
C VAL A 165 24.32 14.36 19.26
N SER A 166 23.71 13.19 19.09
CA SER A 166 22.54 12.94 18.24
C SER A 166 21.19 13.23 18.91
N GLU A 167 21.17 13.52 20.21
CA GLU A 167 19.95 13.61 21.02
C GLU A 167 19.72 15.03 21.54
N GLN A 168 18.44 15.35 21.79
CA GLN A 168 18.10 16.48 22.64
C GLN A 168 18.25 16.08 24.11
N GLY A 169 18.92 16.90 24.90
CA GLY A 169 19.11 16.62 26.32
C GLY A 169 19.05 17.85 27.21
N THR A 170 18.96 17.61 28.51
CA THR A 170 18.77 18.63 29.54
C THR A 170 19.64 18.32 30.76
N ILE A 171 20.21 19.36 31.38
CA ILE A 171 20.95 19.23 32.64
C ILE A 171 20.13 19.89 33.75
N VAL A 172 19.88 19.16 34.83
CA VAL A 172 19.22 19.67 36.04
C VAL A 172 20.19 19.62 37.20
N VAL A 173 20.50 20.78 37.77
CA VAL A 173 21.49 20.97 38.84
C VAL A 173 20.79 21.31 40.14
N ILE A 174 21.20 20.68 41.24
CA ILE A 174 20.65 20.90 42.59
C ILE A 174 21.83 21.23 43.51
N SER A 175 21.91 22.44 44.06
CA SER A 175 23.07 22.90 44.87
C SER A 175 22.70 23.98 45.88
N ASP A 176 23.51 24.14 46.93
CA ASP A 176 23.36 25.16 47.98
C ASP A 176 24.52 26.18 48.06
N GLY A 177 25.41 26.21 47.06
CA GLY A 177 26.57 27.10 47.06
C GLY A 177 27.22 27.35 45.70
N GLU A 178 28.19 28.26 45.69
CA GLU A 178 29.05 28.54 44.53
C GLU A 178 30.21 27.53 44.38
N ASP A 179 30.79 27.45 43.18
CA ASP A 179 32.00 26.65 42.94
C ASP A 179 33.17 27.15 43.79
N ASN A 180 33.56 26.34 44.77
CA ASN A 180 34.62 26.65 45.72
C ASN A 180 35.94 25.92 45.39
N CYS A 181 36.09 25.50 44.14
CA CYS A 181 37.29 24.90 43.56
C CYS A 181 38.14 25.87 42.74
N GLY A 182 37.73 27.15 42.67
CA GLY A 182 38.54 28.23 42.12
C GLY A 182 38.44 28.34 40.59
N VAL A 183 37.37 27.84 39.99
CA VAL A 183 37.12 27.92 38.55
C VAL A 183 35.79 28.61 38.29
N ASP A 184 35.78 29.57 37.37
CA ASP A 184 34.56 30.25 36.96
C ASP A 184 33.70 29.32 36.08
N VAL A 185 32.48 29.08 36.57
CA VAL A 185 31.46 28.18 36.01
C VAL A 185 30.90 28.72 34.69
N CYS A 186 30.89 30.05 34.50
CA CYS A 186 30.34 30.71 33.31
C CYS A 186 31.09 30.36 32.02
N ASN A 187 32.36 29.93 32.12
CA ASN A 187 33.17 29.50 30.97
C ASN A 187 32.61 28.27 30.22
N LEU A 188 31.69 27.53 30.84
CA LEU A 188 31.05 26.35 30.23
C LEU A 188 29.87 26.73 29.30
N VAL A 189 29.32 27.94 29.45
CA VAL A 189 28.13 28.40 28.71
C VAL A 189 28.24 28.27 27.18
N PRO A 190 29.35 28.65 26.51
CA PRO A 190 29.45 28.50 25.05
C PRO A 190 29.34 27.04 24.60
N GLN A 191 30.01 26.11 25.30
CA GLN A 191 30.02 24.68 24.96
C GLN A 191 28.64 24.03 25.14
N LEU A 192 27.89 24.48 26.14
CA LEU A 192 26.50 24.03 26.37
C LEU A 192 25.55 24.60 25.31
N LYS A 193 25.76 25.86 24.91
CA LYS A 193 24.96 26.54 23.90
C LYS A 193 25.17 25.99 22.50
N ASP A 194 26.42 25.73 22.10
CA ASP A 194 26.76 25.10 20.80
C ASP A 194 26.16 23.70 20.67
N ARG A 195 25.82 23.05 21.80
CA ARG A 195 25.14 21.75 21.87
C ARG A 195 23.64 21.84 22.20
N ASN A 196 23.06 23.03 22.29
CA ASN A 196 21.67 23.27 22.67
C ASN A 196 21.23 22.58 23.98
N LEU A 197 22.12 22.49 24.98
CA LEU A 197 21.84 21.86 26.28
C LEU A 197 21.44 22.90 27.34
N PRO A 198 20.12 23.09 27.64
CA PRO A 198 19.69 23.97 28.71
C PRO A 198 20.08 23.43 30.08
N VAL A 199 20.59 24.32 30.94
CA VAL A 199 20.87 24.04 32.35
C VAL A 199 19.79 24.67 33.22
N PHE A 200 18.99 23.84 33.89
CA PHE A 200 18.07 24.29 34.93
C PHE A 200 18.75 24.12 36.29
N LEU A 201 18.71 25.15 37.13
CA LEU A 201 19.36 25.17 38.43
C LEU A 201 18.32 25.36 39.54
N LEU A 202 18.40 24.51 40.56
CA LEU A 202 17.59 24.60 41.77
C LEU A 202 18.50 24.90 42.96
N GLY A 203 18.48 26.16 43.38
CA GLY A 203 19.32 26.70 44.45
C GLY A 203 18.66 26.56 45.81
N ILE A 204 19.16 25.66 46.65
CA ILE A 204 18.66 25.44 48.01
C ILE A 204 19.32 26.46 48.95
N ASP A 205 18.57 27.49 49.34
CA ASP A 205 18.99 28.50 50.33
C ASP A 205 20.32 29.20 49.97
N LEU A 206 20.46 29.56 48.68
CA LEU A 206 21.60 30.30 48.13
C LEU A 206 21.72 31.71 48.71
N GLU A 207 22.97 32.11 48.99
CA GLU A 207 23.31 33.51 49.25
C GLU A 207 23.38 34.32 47.93
N SER A 208 23.01 35.61 47.96
CA SER A 208 22.96 36.47 46.77
C SER A 208 24.26 36.52 45.92
N PRO A 209 25.49 36.49 46.49
CA PRO A 209 26.71 36.43 45.69
C PRO A 209 26.88 35.13 44.89
N ALA A 210 26.31 34.02 45.36
CA ALA A 210 26.29 32.76 44.62
C ALA A 210 25.26 32.79 43.49
N VAL A 211 24.10 33.41 43.72
CA VAL A 211 23.06 33.62 42.70
C VAL A 211 23.62 34.36 41.48
N GLU A 212 24.32 35.48 41.68
CA GLU A 212 24.93 36.26 40.59
C GLU A 212 25.94 35.44 39.76
N LYS A 213 26.79 34.64 40.42
CA LYS A 213 27.79 33.78 39.76
C LYS A 213 27.19 32.58 39.01
N LEU A 214 26.03 32.09 39.45
CA LEU A 214 25.41 30.89 38.86
C LEU A 214 24.35 31.22 37.80
N GLN A 215 23.80 32.44 37.79
CA GLN A 215 22.79 32.89 36.82
C GLN A 215 23.26 32.83 35.36
N CYS A 216 24.58 32.87 35.10
CA CYS A 216 25.15 32.75 33.77
C CYS A 216 24.90 31.37 33.13
N LEU A 217 24.97 30.27 33.90
CA LEU A 217 24.72 28.91 33.40
C LEU A 217 23.32 28.79 32.81
N THR A 218 22.34 29.34 33.52
CA THR A 218 20.93 29.19 33.17
C THR A 218 20.57 30.15 32.03
N SER A 219 20.82 31.45 32.22
CA SER A 219 20.46 32.49 31.23
C SER A 219 21.22 32.36 29.90
N GLY A 220 22.46 31.86 29.93
CA GLY A 220 23.28 31.66 28.74
C GLY A 220 22.90 30.43 27.90
N THR A 221 22.20 29.46 28.49
CA THR A 221 21.80 28.18 27.83
C THR A 221 20.29 28.09 27.57
N GLY A 222 19.51 29.09 27.98
CA GLY A 222 18.05 29.11 27.87
C GLY A 222 17.31 28.39 29.01
N GLY A 223 18.03 27.82 29.99
CA GLY A 223 17.44 27.35 31.23
C GLY A 223 17.13 28.50 32.21
N PHE A 224 16.74 28.14 33.44
CA PHE A 224 16.45 29.13 34.51
C PHE A 224 16.91 28.63 35.88
N LEU A 225 17.13 29.59 36.79
CA LEU A 225 17.41 29.35 38.21
C LEU A 225 16.10 29.52 39.00
N ILE A 226 15.77 28.54 39.85
CA ILE A 226 14.82 28.70 40.94
C ILE A 226 15.60 28.71 42.26
N GLU A 227 15.46 29.78 43.04
CA GLU A 227 15.84 29.78 44.45
C GLU A 227 14.71 29.19 45.30
N THR A 228 15.05 28.41 46.33
CA THR A 228 14.09 27.92 47.32
C THR A 228 14.67 28.03 48.73
N ARG A 229 13.89 28.63 49.65
CA ARG A 229 14.26 28.82 51.06
C ARG A 229 13.30 28.08 52.00
N SER A 230 12.53 27.14 51.45
CA SER A 230 11.41 26.48 52.11
C SER A 230 11.24 25.07 51.58
N ALA A 231 11.49 24.07 52.43
CA ALA A 231 11.37 22.65 52.10
C ALA A 231 10.00 22.27 51.48
N ALA A 232 8.94 23.00 51.83
CA ALA A 232 7.58 22.78 51.36
C ALA A 232 7.31 23.21 49.90
N GLU A 233 8.23 23.95 49.26
CA GLU A 233 8.02 24.47 47.91
C GLU A 233 8.70 23.64 46.81
N LEU A 234 9.78 22.90 47.14
CA LEU A 234 10.58 22.15 46.15
C LEU A 234 9.79 21.15 45.28
N PRO A 235 8.80 20.39 45.80
CA PRO A 235 8.03 19.46 44.97
C PRO A 235 7.24 20.14 43.84
N ARG A 236 6.89 21.43 44.00
CA ARG A 236 6.21 22.21 42.96
C ARG A 236 7.18 22.73 41.91
N TYR A 237 8.35 23.20 42.34
CA TYR A 237 9.36 23.75 41.44
C TYR A 237 10.03 22.69 40.58
N THR A 238 10.20 21.46 41.08
CA THR A 238 10.72 20.35 40.27
C THR A 238 9.73 19.85 39.23
N ASP A 239 8.48 19.58 39.61
CA ASP A 239 7.41 19.23 38.67
C ASP A 239 7.29 20.26 37.51
N PHE A 240 7.45 21.55 37.84
CA PHE A 240 7.51 22.62 36.84
C PHE A 240 8.74 22.54 35.92
N ILE A 241 9.96 22.34 36.47
CA ILE A 241 11.21 22.24 35.69
C ILE A 241 11.11 21.12 34.63
N PHE A 242 10.73 19.90 35.04
CA PHE A 242 10.72 18.75 34.13
C PHE A 242 9.58 18.80 33.10
N ARG A 243 8.44 19.45 33.42
CA ARG A 243 7.39 19.71 32.42
C ARG A 243 7.82 20.75 31.39
N LEU A 244 8.55 21.79 31.80
CA LEU A 244 8.98 22.86 30.92
C LEU A 244 10.16 22.46 30.02
N SER A 245 11.07 21.59 30.49
CA SER A 245 12.07 20.97 29.61
C SER A 245 11.40 20.10 28.54
N ARG A 246 10.45 19.24 28.92
CA ARG A 246 9.68 18.40 27.99
C ARG A 246 8.96 19.22 26.91
N LEU A 247 8.24 20.29 27.30
CA LEU A 247 7.51 21.15 26.34
C LEU A 247 8.43 21.76 25.28
N ARG A 248 9.65 22.15 25.66
CA ARG A 248 10.64 22.72 24.74
C ARG A 248 11.21 21.67 23.79
N ALA A 249 11.49 20.45 24.28
CA ALA A 249 11.94 19.35 23.44
C ALA A 249 10.88 18.94 22.40
N THR A 250 9.61 18.82 22.82
CA THR A 250 8.51 18.51 21.89
C THR A 250 8.27 19.60 20.84
N ASN A 251 8.53 20.87 21.17
CA ASN A 251 8.42 21.98 20.23
C ASN A 251 9.56 21.94 19.19
N ALA A 252 10.81 21.77 19.63
CA ALA A 252 11.95 21.62 18.73
C ALA A 252 11.81 20.40 17.79
N ALA A 253 11.24 19.30 18.27
CA ALA A 253 10.91 18.14 17.44
C ALA A 253 9.83 18.46 16.38
N LEU A 254 8.78 19.21 16.73
CA LEU A 254 7.73 19.60 15.78
C LEU A 254 8.25 20.55 14.71
N GLN A 255 9.07 21.55 15.08
CA GLN A 255 9.71 22.47 14.14
C GLN A 255 10.61 21.74 13.13
N ALA A 256 11.33 20.69 13.57
CA ALA A 256 12.10 19.83 12.67
C ALA A 256 11.22 19.02 11.70
N GLN A 257 10.05 18.55 12.14
CA GLN A 257 9.07 17.88 11.26
C GLN A 257 8.47 18.83 10.23
N ILE A 258 8.15 20.08 10.62
CA ILE A 258 7.64 21.12 9.72
C ILE A 258 8.66 21.42 8.63
N ALA A 259 9.92 21.70 9.00
CA ALA A 259 10.99 21.95 8.03
C ALA A 259 11.24 20.76 7.07
N GLY A 260 11.12 19.53 7.57
CA GLY A 260 11.21 18.31 6.75
C GLY A 260 10.03 18.08 5.80
N LEU A 261 8.86 18.64 6.09
CA LEU A 261 7.70 18.64 5.19
C LEU A 261 7.75 19.79 4.18
N GLU A 262 8.31 20.94 4.55
CA GLU A 262 8.56 22.04 3.61
C GLU A 262 9.55 21.65 2.51
N THR A 263 10.64 20.95 2.82
CA THR A 263 11.58 20.44 1.80
C THR A 263 10.88 19.44 0.89
N LEU A 264 10.23 18.42 1.46
CA LEU A 264 9.51 17.39 0.70
C LEU A 264 8.43 17.99 -0.22
N PHE A 265 7.68 19.00 0.24
CA PHE A 265 6.68 19.68 -0.57
C PHE A 265 7.30 20.47 -1.73
N ASN A 266 8.44 21.13 -1.51
CA ASN A 266 9.17 21.82 -2.56
C ASN A 266 9.76 20.85 -3.60
N ASP A 267 10.32 19.72 -3.17
CA ASP A 267 10.87 18.69 -4.05
C ASP A 267 9.78 18.05 -4.93
N GLN A 268 8.63 17.70 -4.35
CA GLN A 268 7.48 17.21 -5.13
C GLN A 268 6.96 18.26 -6.11
N ARG A 269 6.93 19.54 -5.73
CA ARG A 269 6.54 20.63 -6.63
C ARG A 269 7.55 20.83 -7.78
N LEU A 270 8.84 20.59 -7.55
CA LEU A 270 9.88 20.62 -8.59
C LEU A 270 9.71 19.43 -9.56
N ALA A 271 9.55 18.22 -9.02
CA ALA A 271 9.31 17.01 -9.81
C ALA A 271 8.04 17.13 -10.68
N ARG A 272 6.97 17.72 -10.14
CA ARG A 272 5.75 18.05 -10.88
C ARG A 272 6.02 18.99 -12.06
N SER A 273 6.79 20.07 -11.84
CA SER A 273 7.13 21.01 -12.91
C SER A 273 7.95 20.36 -14.03
N GLU A 274 8.82 19.41 -13.69
CA GLU A 274 9.63 18.68 -14.67
C GLU A 274 8.77 17.70 -15.48
N LEU A 275 7.82 16.99 -14.85
CA LEU A 275 6.83 16.17 -15.56
C LEU A 275 5.97 17.02 -16.51
N GLU A 276 5.53 18.22 -16.08
CA GLU A 276 4.77 19.14 -16.94
C GLU A 276 5.61 19.63 -18.14
N ASN A 277 6.91 19.92 -17.94
CA ASN A 277 7.85 20.26 -19.02
C ASN A 277 8.03 19.10 -20.02
N GLN A 278 8.27 17.88 -19.54
CA GLN A 278 8.48 16.70 -20.39
C GLN A 278 7.23 16.35 -21.20
N ILE A 279 6.05 16.42 -20.59
CA ILE A 279 4.78 16.27 -21.30
C ILE A 279 4.62 17.36 -22.36
N ALA A 280 5.00 18.62 -22.07
CA ALA A 280 4.94 19.70 -23.04
C ALA A 280 5.90 19.48 -24.23
N VAL A 281 7.15 19.06 -23.99
CA VAL A 281 8.13 18.77 -25.05
C VAL A 281 7.67 17.61 -25.95
N LEU A 282 7.25 16.48 -25.38
CA LEU A 282 6.76 15.33 -26.16
C LEU A 282 5.45 15.66 -26.90
N THR A 283 4.56 16.45 -26.29
CA THR A 283 3.34 16.92 -26.97
C THR A 283 3.69 17.88 -28.11
N GLN A 284 4.70 18.74 -27.94
CA GLN A 284 5.17 19.65 -28.98
C GLN A 284 5.89 18.92 -30.11
N GLN A 285 6.64 17.85 -29.84
CA GLN A 285 7.25 16.99 -30.87
C GLN A 285 6.17 16.27 -31.72
N LEU A 286 5.03 15.92 -31.13
CA LEU A 286 3.83 15.41 -31.83
C LEU A 286 3.01 16.50 -32.55
N LEU A 287 3.46 17.77 -32.56
CA LEU A 287 2.79 18.91 -33.18
C LEU A 287 3.68 19.64 -34.21
N ASP A 288 4.95 19.89 -33.89
CA ASP A 288 5.95 20.51 -34.78
C ASP A 288 6.50 19.49 -35.78
N GLY A 289 6.66 18.24 -35.37
CA GLY A 289 6.38 17.15 -36.28
C GLY A 289 4.88 17.18 -36.56
N ASN A 290 4.48 17.54 -37.78
CA ASN A 290 3.10 17.37 -38.24
C ASN A 290 3.01 16.08 -39.09
N PRO A 291 3.07 14.87 -38.47
CA PRO A 291 3.05 13.64 -39.22
C PRO A 291 1.74 13.45 -39.99
N THR A 292 0.69 14.24 -39.74
CA THR A 292 -0.53 14.14 -40.57
C THR A 292 -0.32 14.65 -41.99
N GLU A 293 0.58 15.61 -42.24
CA GLU A 293 0.91 16.05 -43.59
C GLU A 293 2.01 15.18 -44.23
N ASP A 294 3.08 14.86 -43.48
CA ASP A 294 4.16 14.01 -44.01
C ASP A 294 3.71 12.55 -44.21
N MET A 295 2.97 11.94 -43.28
CA MET A 295 2.39 10.61 -43.50
C MET A 295 1.34 10.63 -44.60
N ALA A 296 0.52 11.69 -44.74
CA ALA A 296 -0.41 11.78 -45.87
C ALA A 296 0.33 11.93 -47.21
N ALA A 297 1.47 12.62 -47.26
CA ALA A 297 2.31 12.69 -48.44
C ALA A 297 2.96 11.35 -48.77
N LEU A 298 3.51 10.64 -47.77
CA LEU A 298 4.10 9.30 -47.93
C LEU A 298 3.03 8.25 -48.30
N GLN A 299 1.84 8.30 -47.70
CA GLN A 299 0.69 7.45 -48.06
C GLN A 299 0.16 7.77 -49.46
N ALA A 300 0.08 9.04 -49.85
CA ALA A 300 -0.33 9.42 -51.20
C ALA A 300 0.67 8.96 -52.26
N GLU A 301 1.99 9.04 -51.99
CA GLU A 301 3.01 8.53 -52.90
C GLU A 301 3.03 6.99 -52.92
N LEU A 302 2.83 6.32 -51.77
CA LEU A 302 2.66 4.87 -51.68
C LEU A 302 1.49 4.39 -52.56
N VAL A 303 0.32 5.05 -52.47
CA VAL A 303 -0.83 4.78 -53.35
C VAL A 303 -0.47 5.03 -54.81
N ARG A 304 0.20 6.15 -55.13
CA ARG A 304 0.62 6.49 -56.51
C ARG A 304 1.58 5.46 -57.11
N LEU A 305 2.46 4.87 -56.31
CA LEU A 305 3.39 3.82 -56.74
C LEU A 305 2.69 2.44 -56.84
N LEU A 306 1.71 2.15 -55.97
CA LEU A 306 0.88 0.95 -56.07
C LEU A 306 0.05 0.94 -57.37
N ASP A 307 -0.60 2.06 -57.70
CA ASP A 307 -1.34 2.24 -58.95
C ASP A 307 -0.42 2.03 -60.17
N LEU A 308 0.79 2.60 -60.14
CA LEU A 308 1.77 2.48 -61.22
C LEU A 308 2.32 1.05 -61.38
N ASN A 309 2.52 0.32 -60.28
CA ASN A 309 2.90 -1.09 -60.28
C ASN A 309 1.77 -1.95 -60.88
N ALA A 310 0.51 -1.70 -60.47
CA ALA A 310 -0.66 -2.36 -61.03
C ALA A 310 -0.83 -2.09 -62.54
N GLU A 311 -0.58 -0.87 -63.00
CA GLU A 311 -0.58 -0.53 -64.42
C GLU A 311 0.50 -1.31 -65.20
N LYS A 312 1.75 -1.35 -64.68
CA LYS A 312 2.82 -2.15 -65.30
C LYS A 312 2.49 -3.65 -65.32
N GLN A 313 1.95 -4.20 -64.23
CA GLN A 313 1.55 -5.61 -64.16
C GLN A 313 0.45 -5.95 -65.18
N SER A 314 -0.51 -5.04 -65.41
CA SER A 314 -1.53 -5.19 -66.45
C SER A 314 -0.92 -5.13 -67.87
N ARG A 315 0.04 -4.22 -68.11
CA ARG A 315 0.77 -4.12 -69.39
C ARG A 315 1.63 -5.36 -69.67
N LEU A 316 2.28 -5.93 -68.66
CA LEU A 316 3.06 -7.16 -68.77
C LEU A 316 2.18 -8.33 -69.24
N GLY A 317 1.07 -8.62 -68.53
CA GLY A 317 0.16 -9.69 -68.93
C GLY A 317 -0.48 -9.50 -70.32
N ALA A 318 -0.64 -8.26 -70.78
CA ALA A 318 -1.09 -7.95 -72.13
C ALA A 318 0.00 -8.15 -73.21
N LEU A 319 1.29 -8.03 -72.86
CA LEU A 319 2.41 -8.40 -73.72
C LEU A 319 2.61 -9.92 -73.75
N ASP A 320 2.60 -10.59 -72.60
CA ASP A 320 2.69 -12.06 -72.49
C ASP A 320 1.63 -12.74 -73.37
N ALA A 321 0.38 -12.31 -73.26
CA ALA A 321 -0.72 -12.84 -74.07
C ALA A 321 -0.57 -12.58 -75.57
N ARG A 322 0.18 -11.56 -75.99
CA ARG A 322 0.42 -11.25 -77.41
C ARG A 322 1.66 -11.95 -77.96
N VAL A 323 2.69 -12.15 -77.14
CA VAL A 323 3.84 -13.01 -77.47
C VAL A 323 3.36 -14.45 -77.70
N LEU A 324 2.57 -15.00 -76.77
CA LEU A 324 2.02 -16.35 -76.87
C LEU A 324 1.20 -16.60 -78.16
N LEU A 325 0.44 -15.59 -78.62
CA LEU A 325 -0.29 -15.68 -79.88
C LEU A 325 0.64 -15.68 -81.10
N LEU A 326 1.65 -14.79 -81.12
CA LEU A 326 2.62 -14.72 -82.22
C LEU A 326 3.55 -15.94 -82.29
N GLU A 327 3.89 -16.53 -81.15
CA GLU A 327 4.59 -17.82 -81.07
C GLU A 327 3.75 -18.96 -81.63
N GLN A 328 2.43 -18.97 -81.38
CA GLN A 328 1.50 -19.95 -81.95
C GLN A 328 1.34 -19.75 -83.47
N ASP A 329 1.19 -18.51 -83.94
CA ASP A 329 1.11 -18.18 -85.37
C ASP A 329 2.42 -18.57 -86.11
N GLY A 330 3.59 -18.34 -85.47
CA GLY A 330 4.89 -18.77 -85.98
C GLY A 330 5.03 -20.29 -86.08
N GLN A 331 4.64 -21.05 -85.05
CA GLN A 331 4.61 -22.52 -85.11
C GLN A 331 3.68 -23.05 -86.22
N GLN A 332 2.57 -22.36 -86.50
CA GLN A 332 1.73 -22.72 -87.63
C GLN A 332 2.44 -22.43 -88.96
N ALA A 333 3.04 -21.25 -89.13
CA ALA A 333 3.77 -20.88 -90.34
C ALA A 333 4.97 -21.79 -90.62
N GLU A 334 5.75 -22.19 -89.60
CA GLU A 334 6.79 -23.24 -89.72
C GLU A 334 6.22 -24.56 -90.27
N SER A 335 5.05 -24.99 -89.77
CA SER A 335 4.40 -26.22 -90.22
C SER A 335 3.92 -26.16 -91.68
N GLU A 336 3.46 -24.98 -92.12
CA GLU A 336 3.05 -24.72 -93.50
C GLU A 336 4.27 -24.68 -94.44
N ILE A 337 5.36 -24.02 -94.04
CA ILE A 337 6.65 -24.00 -94.76
C ILE A 337 7.22 -25.42 -94.91
N ALA A 338 7.13 -26.25 -93.87
CA ALA A 338 7.54 -27.64 -93.90
C ALA A 338 6.67 -28.49 -94.85
N ALA A 339 5.35 -28.31 -94.83
CA ALA A 339 4.43 -29.00 -95.73
C ALA A 339 4.65 -28.64 -97.20
N ILE A 340 4.82 -27.35 -97.51
CA ILE A 340 5.13 -26.88 -98.88
C ILE A 340 6.49 -27.42 -99.33
N THR A 341 7.50 -27.46 -98.45
CA THR A 341 8.81 -28.06 -98.76
C THR A 341 8.71 -29.54 -99.09
N ALA A 342 7.96 -30.32 -98.30
CA ALA A 342 7.78 -31.75 -98.55
C ALA A 342 7.10 -32.04 -99.91
N GLU A 343 6.12 -31.23 -100.32
CA GLU A 343 5.49 -31.39 -101.64
C GLU A 343 6.40 -30.90 -102.79
N ILE A 344 7.22 -29.86 -102.59
CA ILE A 344 8.28 -29.46 -103.55
C ILE A 344 9.25 -30.63 -103.79
N ASP A 345 9.74 -31.26 -102.72
CA ASP A 345 10.73 -32.34 -102.81
C ASP A 345 10.12 -33.59 -103.46
N ARG A 346 8.88 -33.94 -103.11
CA ARG A 346 8.10 -35.01 -103.77
C ARG A 346 7.90 -34.75 -105.27
N LEU A 347 7.56 -33.52 -105.65
CA LEU A 347 7.40 -33.14 -107.06
C LEU A 347 8.76 -33.15 -107.79
N HIS A 348 9.87 -32.81 -107.13
CA HIS A 348 11.22 -32.99 -107.66
C HIS A 348 11.56 -34.47 -107.91
N GLU A 349 11.33 -35.37 -106.95
CA GLU A 349 11.56 -36.81 -107.11
C GLU A 349 10.76 -37.38 -108.29
N MET A 350 9.48 -37.04 -108.39
CA MET A 350 8.63 -37.43 -109.52
C MET A 350 9.12 -36.84 -110.85
N SER A 351 9.57 -35.57 -110.85
CA SER A 351 10.12 -34.93 -112.04
C SER A 351 11.40 -35.61 -112.53
N GLU A 352 12.32 -35.98 -111.62
CA GLU A 352 13.53 -36.74 -111.98
C GLU A 352 13.21 -38.17 -112.46
N ALA A 353 12.24 -38.86 -111.84
CA ALA A 353 11.77 -40.16 -112.33
C ALA A 353 11.20 -40.08 -113.76
N LEU A 354 10.44 -39.03 -114.08
CA LEU A 354 9.96 -38.76 -115.44
C LEU A 354 11.09 -38.36 -116.39
N ARG A 355 12.07 -37.55 -115.95
CA ARG A 355 13.26 -37.17 -116.73
C ARG A 355 14.19 -38.36 -117.01
N LEU A 356 14.20 -39.38 -116.15
CA LEU A 356 14.88 -40.65 -116.39
C LEU A 356 14.12 -41.48 -117.44
N ARG A 357 12.80 -41.69 -117.26
CA ARG A 357 11.96 -42.41 -118.23
C ARG A 357 11.96 -41.76 -119.62
N LEU A 358 11.98 -40.43 -119.71
CA LEU A 358 12.11 -39.70 -120.97
C LEU A 358 13.48 -39.96 -121.64
N ARG A 359 14.56 -40.09 -120.87
CA ARG A 359 15.90 -40.46 -121.34
C ARG A 359 15.87 -41.87 -121.96
N ASP A 360 15.25 -42.82 -121.27
CA ASP A 360 15.13 -44.20 -121.73
C ASP A 360 14.25 -44.30 -122.99
N ALA A 361 13.13 -43.57 -123.04
CA ALA A 361 12.26 -43.54 -124.22
C ALA A 361 12.99 -42.98 -125.46
N LEU A 362 13.74 -41.87 -125.29
CA LEU A 362 14.56 -41.28 -126.35
C LEU A 362 15.68 -42.21 -126.81
N SER A 363 16.26 -43.01 -125.92
CA SER A 363 17.30 -43.99 -126.28
C SER A 363 16.78 -45.22 -127.02
N ASN A 364 15.47 -45.50 -126.98
CA ASN A 364 14.88 -46.76 -127.47
C ASN A 364 14.07 -46.62 -128.78
N GLN A 365 14.11 -45.45 -129.44
CA GLN A 365 13.39 -45.17 -130.70
C GLN A 365 11.87 -45.52 -130.67
N ARG A 366 11.20 -45.26 -129.54
CA ARG A 366 9.76 -45.47 -129.36
C ARG A 366 8.93 -44.22 -129.69
N ASP A 367 7.61 -44.42 -129.77
CA ASP A 367 6.61 -43.47 -130.27
C ASP A 367 6.83 -42.02 -129.83
N GLU A 368 6.84 -41.10 -130.79
CA GLU A 368 6.93 -39.65 -130.55
C GLU A 368 5.84 -39.14 -129.60
N ALA A 369 4.69 -39.83 -129.53
CA ALA A 369 3.60 -39.54 -128.61
C ALA A 369 3.96 -39.76 -127.12
N GLU A 370 4.72 -40.80 -126.76
CA GLU A 370 5.16 -41.00 -125.37
C GLU A 370 6.21 -39.92 -124.99
N VAL A 371 7.13 -39.61 -125.91
CA VAL A 371 8.13 -38.55 -125.74
C VAL A 371 7.48 -37.17 -125.58
N ALA A 372 6.43 -36.86 -126.35
CA ALA A 372 5.69 -35.61 -126.24
C ALA A 372 4.89 -35.51 -124.92
N ALA A 373 4.23 -36.60 -124.51
CA ALA A 373 3.48 -36.65 -123.25
C ALA A 373 4.39 -36.44 -122.03
N LEU A 374 5.50 -37.19 -121.95
CA LEU A 374 6.46 -37.08 -120.85
C LEU A 374 7.08 -35.68 -120.74
N ARG A 375 7.37 -35.02 -121.89
CA ARG A 375 7.85 -33.62 -121.89
C ARG A 375 6.82 -32.65 -121.34
N ALA A 376 5.57 -32.74 -121.79
CA ALA A 376 4.50 -31.87 -121.32
C ALA A 376 4.19 -32.06 -119.82
N GLU A 377 4.36 -33.28 -119.29
CA GLU A 377 4.16 -33.58 -117.87
C GLU A 377 5.32 -33.04 -117.01
N ILE A 378 6.58 -33.24 -117.43
CA ILE A 378 7.75 -32.63 -116.78
C ILE A 378 7.65 -31.09 -116.78
N GLU A 379 7.19 -30.48 -117.87
CA GLU A 379 6.99 -29.04 -117.98
C GLU A 379 5.93 -28.53 -116.99
N ARG A 380 4.77 -29.20 -116.91
CA ARG A 380 3.71 -28.89 -115.91
C ARG A 380 4.24 -28.97 -114.48
N MET A 381 4.93 -30.05 -114.13
CA MET A 381 5.51 -30.20 -112.78
C MET A 381 6.58 -29.15 -112.51
N THR A 382 7.38 -28.76 -113.50
CA THR A 382 8.37 -27.69 -113.37
C THR A 382 7.73 -26.31 -113.16
N VAL A 383 6.54 -26.05 -113.70
CA VAL A 383 5.76 -24.84 -113.38
C VAL A 383 5.17 -24.91 -111.97
N GLN A 384 4.60 -26.06 -111.57
CA GLN A 384 4.03 -26.25 -110.23
C GLN A 384 5.10 -26.09 -109.12
N ILE A 385 6.29 -26.66 -109.31
CA ILE A 385 7.43 -26.51 -108.40
C ILE A 385 7.83 -25.03 -108.24
N LYS A 386 7.84 -24.25 -109.34
CA LYS A 386 8.16 -22.80 -109.27
C LYS A 386 7.15 -22.04 -108.42
N LEU A 387 5.85 -22.30 -108.60
CA LEU A 387 4.78 -21.67 -107.83
C LEU A 387 4.90 -22.00 -106.34
N LEU A 388 5.13 -23.27 -105.98
CA LEU A 388 5.33 -23.68 -104.59
C LEU A 388 6.61 -23.11 -103.97
N VAL A 389 7.69 -22.96 -104.74
CA VAL A 389 8.93 -22.30 -104.29
C VAL A 389 8.72 -20.81 -104.02
N GLU A 390 7.91 -20.14 -104.84
CA GLU A 390 7.51 -18.74 -104.67
C GLU A 390 6.61 -18.58 -103.43
N GLU A 391 5.58 -19.42 -103.30
CA GLU A 391 4.67 -19.50 -102.14
C GLU A 391 5.42 -19.76 -100.82
N ARG A 392 6.36 -20.72 -100.81
CA ARG A 392 7.26 -20.96 -99.68
C ARG A 392 8.12 -19.74 -99.36
N SER A 393 8.62 -19.03 -100.37
CA SER A 393 9.44 -17.83 -100.13
C SER A 393 8.65 -16.72 -99.47
N THR A 394 7.36 -16.55 -99.81
CA THR A 394 6.46 -15.62 -99.12
C THR A 394 6.13 -16.07 -97.70
N ALA A 395 5.93 -17.37 -97.46
CA ALA A 395 5.68 -17.91 -96.11
C ALA A 395 6.92 -17.76 -95.19
N VAL A 396 8.13 -18.02 -95.70
CA VAL A 396 9.38 -17.82 -94.95
C VAL A 396 9.58 -16.35 -94.58
N LEU A 397 9.30 -15.41 -95.49
CA LEU A 397 9.38 -13.98 -95.18
C LEU A 397 8.38 -13.60 -94.08
N ALA A 398 7.14 -14.07 -94.15
CA ALA A 398 6.14 -13.84 -93.10
C ALA A 398 6.58 -14.42 -91.74
N ASN A 399 7.21 -15.59 -91.70
CA ASN A 399 7.76 -16.15 -90.45
C ASN A 399 8.85 -15.26 -89.85
N THR A 400 9.77 -14.74 -90.68
CA THR A 400 10.82 -13.82 -90.19
C THR A 400 10.26 -12.47 -89.70
N GLU A 401 9.10 -12.01 -90.20
CA GLU A 401 8.39 -10.86 -89.65
C GLU A 401 7.74 -11.18 -88.29
N LEU A 402 7.19 -12.38 -88.10
CA LEU A 402 6.67 -12.86 -86.81
C LEU A 402 7.78 -13.03 -85.76
N GLU A 403 8.90 -13.67 -86.13
CA GLU A 403 10.09 -13.82 -85.27
C GLU A 403 10.58 -12.46 -84.76
N SER A 404 10.73 -11.47 -85.65
CA SER A 404 11.16 -10.12 -85.30
C SER A 404 10.15 -9.38 -84.39
N ALA A 405 8.85 -9.62 -84.58
CA ALA A 405 7.81 -9.09 -83.70
C ALA A 405 7.85 -9.73 -82.30
N VAL A 406 8.09 -11.03 -82.19
CA VAL A 406 8.27 -11.75 -80.92
C VAL A 406 9.51 -11.25 -80.17
N GLU A 407 10.65 -11.10 -80.86
CA GLU A 407 11.89 -10.57 -80.25
C GLU A 407 11.67 -9.15 -79.70
N SER A 408 11.06 -8.26 -80.49
CA SER A 408 10.78 -6.88 -80.07
C SER A 408 9.85 -6.81 -78.85
N LEU A 409 8.82 -7.66 -78.80
CA LEU A 409 7.87 -7.66 -77.68
C LEU A 409 8.46 -8.31 -76.42
N THR A 410 9.33 -9.32 -76.59
CA THR A 410 10.10 -9.91 -75.49
C THR A 410 11.10 -8.90 -74.90
N GLY A 411 11.72 -8.07 -75.75
CA GLY A 411 12.52 -6.92 -75.32
C GLY A 411 11.73 -5.93 -74.45
N ASP A 412 10.55 -5.50 -74.91
CA ASP A 412 9.67 -4.60 -74.16
C ASP A 412 9.16 -5.22 -72.83
N ASN A 413 8.88 -6.52 -72.84
CA ASN A 413 8.45 -7.27 -71.66
C ASN A 413 9.56 -7.32 -70.58
N SER A 414 10.80 -7.62 -70.98
CA SER A 414 11.96 -7.62 -70.08
C SER A 414 12.22 -6.24 -69.46
N ARG A 415 12.06 -5.17 -70.25
CA ARG A 415 12.19 -3.77 -69.81
C ARG A 415 11.12 -3.39 -68.79
N LEU A 416 9.86 -3.68 -69.07
CA LEU A 416 8.75 -3.42 -68.14
C LEU A 416 8.87 -4.24 -66.85
N THR A 417 9.46 -5.44 -66.92
CA THR A 417 9.75 -6.28 -65.76
C THR A 417 10.81 -5.65 -64.86
N ALA A 418 11.90 -5.11 -65.44
CA ALA A 418 12.91 -4.37 -64.69
C ALA A 418 12.34 -3.07 -64.07
N GLU A 419 11.58 -2.28 -64.83
CA GLU A 419 10.90 -1.07 -64.32
C GLU A 419 9.86 -1.38 -63.21
N ARG A 420 9.31 -2.61 -63.18
CA ARG A 420 8.41 -3.06 -62.12
C ARG A 420 9.17 -3.53 -60.88
N ALA A 421 10.32 -4.19 -61.05
CA ALA A 421 11.18 -4.58 -59.93
C ALA A 421 11.69 -3.35 -59.16
N GLU A 422 12.10 -2.28 -59.86
CA GLU A 422 12.51 -1.02 -59.23
C GLU A 422 11.37 -0.41 -58.38
N LEU A 423 10.14 -0.41 -58.89
CA LEU A 423 8.96 0.09 -58.16
C LEU A 423 8.62 -0.74 -56.92
N ILE A 424 8.87 -2.06 -56.93
CA ILE A 424 8.64 -2.91 -55.76
C ILE A 424 9.62 -2.53 -54.63
N VAL A 425 10.91 -2.31 -54.94
CA VAL A 425 11.90 -1.86 -53.95
C VAL A 425 11.57 -0.46 -53.40
N GLN A 426 11.07 0.44 -54.26
CA GLN A 426 10.58 1.76 -53.82
C GLN A 426 9.36 1.64 -52.88
N LEU A 427 8.41 0.76 -53.18
CA LEU A 427 7.24 0.49 -52.33
C LEU A 427 7.63 -0.11 -50.98
N GLU A 428 8.55 -1.07 -50.95
CA GLU A 428 9.03 -1.72 -49.73
C GLU A 428 9.73 -0.71 -48.80
N SER A 429 10.64 0.11 -49.34
CA SER A 429 11.32 1.16 -48.56
C SER A 429 10.37 2.23 -48.02
N LEU A 430 9.38 2.68 -48.80
CA LEU A 430 8.32 3.59 -48.35
C LEU A 430 7.46 2.98 -47.24
N SER A 431 7.07 1.71 -47.37
CA SER A 431 6.30 1.01 -46.35
C SER A 431 7.09 0.81 -45.05
N LEU A 432 8.40 0.55 -45.14
CA LEU A 432 9.27 0.42 -43.96
C LEU A 432 9.37 1.74 -43.19
N ALA A 433 9.58 2.85 -43.91
CA ALA A 433 9.64 4.19 -43.32
C ALA A 433 8.30 4.58 -42.66
N LEU A 434 7.17 4.27 -43.32
CA LEU A 434 5.83 4.53 -42.79
C LEU A 434 5.59 3.77 -41.47
N ASN A 435 5.89 2.46 -41.45
CA ASN A 435 5.76 1.63 -40.25
C ASN A 435 6.64 2.12 -39.09
N GLY A 436 7.88 2.55 -39.39
CA GLY A 436 8.78 3.15 -38.40
C GLY A 436 8.16 4.35 -37.70
N LEU A 437 7.66 5.32 -38.48
CA LEU A 437 7.00 6.52 -37.97
C LEU A 437 5.72 6.21 -37.16
N GLU A 438 4.96 5.17 -37.52
CA GLU A 438 3.82 4.72 -36.72
C GLU A 438 4.25 4.13 -35.37
N THR A 439 5.31 3.32 -35.33
CA THR A 439 5.83 2.76 -34.07
C THR A 439 6.41 3.82 -33.13
N GLU A 440 7.12 4.81 -33.67
CA GLU A 440 7.65 5.94 -32.90
C GLU A 440 6.51 6.81 -32.33
N ASN A 441 5.50 7.12 -33.15
CA ASN A 441 4.28 7.81 -32.69
C ASN A 441 3.52 7.03 -31.62
N ALA A 442 3.47 5.70 -31.71
CA ALA A 442 2.87 4.86 -30.68
C ALA A 442 3.66 4.93 -29.36
N SER A 443 4.99 4.93 -29.43
CA SER A 443 5.88 5.06 -28.27
C SER A 443 5.66 6.39 -27.53
N PHE A 444 5.74 7.54 -28.22
CA PHE A 444 5.51 8.85 -27.58
C PHE A 444 4.13 8.98 -26.94
N ARG A 445 3.08 8.38 -27.53
CA ARG A 445 1.73 8.36 -26.95
C ARG A 445 1.63 7.51 -25.68
N VAL A 446 2.37 6.40 -25.61
CA VAL A 446 2.49 5.57 -24.40
C VAL A 446 3.26 6.33 -23.32
N GLU A 447 4.37 6.96 -23.66
CA GLU A 447 5.21 7.71 -22.71
C GLU A 447 4.49 8.94 -22.12
N ILE A 448 3.81 9.74 -22.94
CA ILE A 448 2.95 10.83 -22.47
C ILE A 448 1.84 10.32 -21.52
N LYS A 449 1.31 9.12 -21.75
CA LYS A 449 0.31 8.51 -20.85
C LYS A 449 0.93 8.12 -19.51
N HIS A 450 2.15 7.59 -19.48
CA HIS A 450 2.87 7.28 -18.25
C HIS A 450 3.23 8.54 -17.46
N LEU A 451 3.77 9.58 -18.12
CA LEU A 451 4.10 10.86 -17.49
C LEU A 451 2.87 11.54 -16.90
N ARG A 452 1.71 11.49 -17.57
CA ARG A 452 0.44 12.00 -17.03
C ARG A 452 -0.05 11.23 -15.79
N ALA A 453 0.11 9.91 -15.76
CA ALA A 453 -0.21 9.11 -14.58
C ALA A 453 0.73 9.40 -13.39
N ALA A 454 2.02 9.61 -13.65
CA ALA A 454 2.98 10.07 -12.65
C ALA A 454 2.63 11.48 -12.11
N LEU A 455 2.20 12.38 -12.99
CA LEU A 455 1.75 13.73 -12.62
C LEU A 455 0.50 13.70 -11.72
N GLU A 456 -0.45 12.81 -12.02
CA GLU A 456 -1.67 12.61 -11.20
C GLU A 456 -1.34 12.03 -9.82
N GLN A 457 -0.43 11.05 -9.74
CA GLN A 457 0.08 10.53 -8.46
C GLN A 457 0.82 11.61 -7.65
N ASN A 458 1.66 12.42 -8.30
CA ASN A 458 2.38 13.52 -7.66
C ASN A 458 1.40 14.57 -7.10
N GLY A 459 0.36 14.93 -7.86
CA GLY A 459 -0.75 15.77 -7.40
C GLY A 459 -1.46 15.20 -6.17
N ALA A 460 -1.72 13.89 -6.12
CA ALA A 460 -2.33 13.22 -4.97
C ALA A 460 -1.40 13.15 -3.73
N ILE A 461 -0.08 13.15 -3.93
CA ILE A 461 0.90 13.28 -2.84
C ILE A 461 0.89 14.72 -2.31
N LEU A 462 0.95 15.73 -3.18
CA LEU A 462 0.93 17.14 -2.81
C LEU A 462 -0.30 17.53 -1.98
N VAL A 463 -1.49 16.99 -2.30
CA VAL A 463 -2.71 17.20 -1.48
C VAL A 463 -2.53 16.63 -0.07
N LYS A 464 -2.06 15.39 0.08
CA LYS A 464 -1.83 14.78 1.40
C LYS A 464 -0.79 15.53 2.23
N LEU A 465 0.26 16.06 1.59
CA LEU A 465 1.26 16.89 2.25
C LEU A 465 0.67 18.24 2.66
N GLN A 466 -0.21 18.83 1.86
CA GLN A 466 -0.91 20.07 2.18
C GLN A 466 -1.90 19.89 3.35
N ASP A 467 -2.65 18.79 3.39
CA ASP A 467 -3.50 18.43 4.54
C ASP A 467 -2.67 18.21 5.81
N SER A 468 -1.49 17.58 5.68
CA SER A 468 -0.56 17.35 6.80
C SER A 468 0.05 18.66 7.31
N ALA A 469 0.40 19.58 6.42
CA ALA A 469 0.91 20.91 6.77
C ALA A 469 -0.16 21.75 7.51
N ALA A 470 -1.41 21.74 7.05
CA ALA A 470 -2.51 22.43 7.73
C ALA A 470 -2.75 21.90 9.16
N HIS A 471 -2.58 20.59 9.38
CA HIS A 471 -2.62 19.99 10.73
C HIS A 471 -1.42 20.34 11.63
N LEU A 472 -0.29 20.75 11.06
CA LEU A 472 0.86 21.25 11.82
C LEU A 472 0.76 22.76 12.09
N GLU A 473 0.22 23.55 11.15
CA GLU A 473 -0.04 24.99 11.33
C GLU A 473 -1.03 25.26 12.48
N ASP A 474 -2.05 24.42 12.65
CA ASP A 474 -2.96 24.45 13.82
C ASP A 474 -2.22 24.08 15.13
N ARG A 475 -1.27 23.13 15.09
CA ARG A 475 -0.44 22.77 16.26
C ARG A 475 0.56 23.87 16.65
N ASP A 476 1.22 24.48 15.68
CA ASP A 476 2.12 25.63 15.92
C ASP A 476 1.33 26.83 16.46
N SER A 477 0.14 27.10 15.93
CA SER A 477 -0.78 28.10 16.48
C SER A 477 -1.14 27.83 17.94
N GLN A 478 -1.43 26.57 18.29
CA GLN A 478 -1.70 26.17 19.68
C GLN A 478 -0.45 26.28 20.57
N ILE A 479 0.74 25.99 20.04
CA ILE A 479 2.02 26.15 20.74
C ILE A 479 2.35 27.62 20.97
N GLU A 480 2.13 28.51 20.00
CA GLU A 480 2.36 29.95 20.16
C GLU A 480 1.47 30.55 21.26
N ILE A 481 0.18 30.19 21.27
CA ILE A 481 -0.78 30.56 22.34
C ILE A 481 -0.32 30.02 23.71
N LEU A 482 0.24 28.80 23.76
CA LEU A 482 0.78 28.24 24.99
C LEU A 482 2.06 28.97 25.45
N LEU A 483 2.95 29.35 24.53
CA LEU A 483 4.17 30.11 24.82
C LEU A 483 3.87 31.53 25.30
N GLU A 484 2.95 32.26 24.66
CA GLU A 484 2.51 33.58 25.11
C GLU A 484 1.95 33.50 26.54
N ARG A 485 1.10 32.49 26.80
CA ARG A 485 0.55 32.23 28.13
C ARG A 485 1.62 31.85 29.15
N LEU A 486 2.69 31.16 28.74
CA LEU A 486 3.80 30.77 29.61
C LEU A 486 4.69 31.98 29.95
N ALA A 487 4.99 32.85 28.97
CA ALA A 487 5.67 34.12 29.21
C ALA A 487 4.86 35.06 30.11
N ALA A 488 3.53 35.10 29.97
CA ALA A 488 2.63 35.82 30.88
C ALA A 488 2.67 35.27 32.32
N LEU A 489 2.78 33.94 32.48
CA LEU A 489 2.96 33.31 33.79
C LEU A 489 4.35 33.58 34.38
N GLU A 490 5.42 33.55 33.58
CA GLU A 490 6.77 33.92 34.02
C GLU A 490 6.82 35.39 34.50
N ALA A 491 6.20 36.31 33.76
CA ALA A 491 6.08 37.71 34.15
C ALA A 491 5.28 37.89 35.46
N ALA A 492 4.16 37.19 35.62
CA ALA A 492 3.36 37.23 36.86
C ALA A 492 4.11 36.62 38.06
N ASN A 493 4.88 35.55 37.85
CA ASN A 493 5.67 34.90 38.90
C ASN A 493 6.86 35.78 39.34
N LYS A 494 7.44 36.54 38.40
CA LYS A 494 8.46 37.56 38.69
C LYS A 494 7.91 38.70 39.53
N ASP A 495 6.71 39.21 39.21
CA ASP A 495 6.05 40.24 40.03
C ASP A 495 5.71 39.69 41.43
N LEU A 496 5.19 38.45 41.53
CA LEU A 496 4.96 37.78 42.82
C LEU A 496 6.24 37.67 43.65
N SER A 497 7.35 37.25 43.05
CA SER A 497 8.65 37.15 43.73
C SER A 497 9.14 38.53 44.22
N GLN A 498 8.92 39.58 43.43
CA GLN A 498 9.23 40.95 43.83
C GLN A 498 8.33 41.45 44.98
N GLN A 499 7.04 41.09 45.00
CA GLN A 499 6.14 41.35 46.13
C GLN A 499 6.55 40.56 47.40
N VAL A 500 7.01 39.32 47.26
CA VAL A 500 7.57 38.51 48.37
C VAL A 500 8.84 39.15 48.92
N GLU A 501 9.74 39.64 48.06
CA GLU A 501 10.95 40.34 48.50
C GLU A 501 10.62 41.64 49.27
N ILE A 502 9.65 42.42 48.78
CA ILE A 502 9.16 43.65 49.45
C ILE A 502 8.54 43.34 50.81
N THR A 503 7.69 42.31 50.90
CA THR A 503 7.07 41.90 52.18
C THR A 503 8.09 41.27 53.14
N GLY A 504 9.10 40.57 52.64
CA GLY A 504 10.25 40.10 53.42
C GLY A 504 11.05 41.25 54.04
N LYS A 505 11.38 42.28 53.25
CA LYS A 505 12.04 43.51 53.75
C LYS A 505 11.19 44.19 54.85
N ALA A 506 9.88 44.33 54.65
CA ALA A 506 8.97 44.87 55.65
C ALA A 506 8.81 43.99 56.91
N LEU A 507 9.05 42.67 56.80
CA LEU A 507 9.10 41.76 57.94
C LEU A 507 10.40 41.95 58.74
N VAL A 508 11.55 42.04 58.07
CA VAL A 508 12.86 42.31 58.71
C VAL A 508 12.86 43.68 59.41
N GLU A 509 12.25 44.72 58.83
CA GLU A 509 12.06 46.01 59.52
C GLU A 509 11.21 45.87 60.80
N ARG A 510 10.18 45.01 60.77
CA ARG A 510 9.38 44.69 61.95
C ARG A 510 10.16 43.89 62.98
N GLU A 511 11.00 42.94 62.57
CA GLU A 511 11.88 42.19 63.47
C GLU A 511 12.93 43.10 64.12
N VAL A 512 13.54 44.02 63.39
CA VAL A 512 14.41 45.07 63.96
C VAL A 512 13.63 45.97 64.93
N THR A 513 12.34 46.20 64.69
CA THR A 513 11.46 46.95 65.60
C THR A 513 11.09 46.13 66.85
N VAL A 514 10.94 44.81 66.73
CA VAL A 514 10.76 43.87 67.85
C VAL A 514 12.05 43.78 68.66
N ALA A 515 13.21 43.60 68.03
CA ALA A 515 14.52 43.61 68.68
C ALA A 515 14.80 44.91 69.44
N LYS A 516 14.42 46.09 68.89
CA LYS A 516 14.47 47.37 69.62
C LYS A 516 13.49 47.43 70.78
N ARG A 517 12.33 46.77 70.70
CA ARG A 517 11.39 46.62 71.82
C ARG A 517 11.93 45.64 72.86
N ASP A 518 12.60 44.57 72.47
CA ASP A 518 13.25 43.62 73.38
C ASP A 518 14.48 44.23 74.04
N GLU A 519 15.26 45.06 73.34
CA GLU A 519 16.29 45.91 73.95
C GLU A 519 15.65 46.92 74.92
N THR A 520 14.50 47.49 74.57
CA THR A 520 13.74 48.36 75.49
C THR A 520 13.18 47.57 76.68
N ILE A 521 12.77 46.31 76.52
CA ILE A 521 12.33 45.41 77.59
C ILE A 521 13.52 44.93 78.43
N LEU A 522 14.70 44.78 77.86
CA LEU A 522 15.95 44.52 78.59
C LEU A 522 16.37 45.74 79.39
N ARG A 523 16.40 46.94 78.79
CA ARG A 523 16.60 48.23 79.49
C ARG A 523 15.50 48.51 80.53
N LEU A 524 14.27 48.05 80.33
CA LEU A 524 13.19 48.12 81.33
C LEU A 524 13.34 47.04 82.41
N ARG A 525 13.79 45.82 82.09
CA ARG A 525 14.19 44.80 83.08
C ARG A 525 15.45 45.21 83.83
N GLU A 526 16.28 46.04 83.24
CA GLU A 526 17.52 46.56 83.81
C GLU A 526 17.31 47.88 84.56
N THR A 527 16.27 48.66 84.25
CA THR A 527 15.77 49.71 85.15
C THR A 527 14.83 49.16 86.20
N VAL A 528 14.16 48.02 85.99
CA VAL A 528 13.52 47.25 87.07
C VAL A 528 14.57 46.51 87.89
N ARG A 529 15.70 46.06 87.31
CA ARG A 529 16.86 45.60 88.09
C ARG A 529 17.49 46.76 88.83
N SER A 530 17.70 47.93 88.22
CA SER A 530 18.30 49.08 88.90
C SER A 530 17.33 49.73 89.90
N LEU A 531 16.01 49.65 89.72
CA LEU A 531 14.99 49.97 90.72
C LEU A 531 14.83 48.86 91.76
N ASN A 532 15.13 47.60 91.45
CA ASN A 532 15.29 46.51 92.43
C ASN A 532 16.66 46.53 93.10
N GLU A 533 17.64 47.27 92.56
CA GLU A 533 18.95 47.57 93.14
C GLU A 533 18.99 48.95 93.80
N VAL A 534 17.98 49.79 93.58
CA VAL A 534 17.68 51.02 94.34
C VAL A 534 16.58 50.74 95.35
N LEU A 535 15.79 49.68 95.19
CA LEU A 535 15.15 48.97 96.30
C LEU A 535 16.15 48.06 97.00
N ALA A 536 17.16 47.45 96.35
CA ALA A 536 18.26 46.83 97.10
C ALA A 536 19.01 47.96 97.81
N ARG A 537 19.60 48.95 97.16
CA ARG A 537 20.21 50.15 97.80
C ARG A 537 19.21 51.13 98.46
N LYS A 538 17.97 50.71 98.74
CA LYS A 538 17.07 51.31 99.75
C LYS A 538 16.54 50.28 100.75
N ASN A 539 16.77 48.99 100.57
CA ASN A 539 16.65 47.92 101.55
C ASN A 539 18.01 47.61 102.21
N THR A 540 19.12 48.01 101.59
CA THR A 540 20.53 48.17 101.97
C THR A 540 20.96 49.62 101.78
N ALA A 541 20.00 50.56 101.68
CA ALA A 541 20.07 51.83 102.42
C ALA A 541 18.87 52.00 103.38
N ILE A 542 18.11 50.92 103.63
CA ILE A 542 17.44 50.64 104.91
C ILE A 542 18.30 49.68 105.73
N GLU A 543 19.11 48.82 105.08
CA GLU A 543 20.27 48.12 105.66
C GLU A 543 21.61 48.82 105.34
N GLU A 544 21.59 50.07 104.86
CA GLU A 544 22.67 51.09 105.03
C GLU A 544 22.05 52.44 105.49
N LEU A 545 20.75 52.49 105.84
CA LEU A 545 20.45 52.90 107.22
C LEU A 545 21.07 51.88 108.15
N ASN A 546 20.61 50.63 108.29
CA ASN A 546 21.18 49.73 109.30
C ASN A 546 22.70 49.53 109.16
N GLN A 547 23.30 49.55 107.97
CA GLN A 547 24.77 49.63 107.73
C GLN A 547 25.31 51.03 107.29
N SER A 548 24.74 52.14 107.76
CA SER A 548 25.48 53.40 108.08
C SER A 548 25.23 53.83 109.53
N ILE A 549 24.15 53.32 110.10
CA ILE A 549 24.04 52.80 111.47
C ILE A 549 25.12 51.65 111.67
N LEU A 550 25.80 51.15 110.58
CA LEU A 550 27.09 50.34 110.40
C LEU A 550 28.20 50.88 109.27
N GLY A 551 28.62 50.37 107.98
CA GLY A 551 29.42 50.98 106.68
C GLY A 551 30.31 50.11 105.50
N LEU A 552 30.97 50.30 104.21
CA LEU A 552 31.25 51.13 102.84
C LEU A 552 32.35 50.62 101.61
N GLU A 553 32.42 50.89 100.17
CA GLU A 553 33.62 50.71 99.05
C GLU A 553 33.89 51.24 97.43
N ALA A 554 34.13 50.48 96.22
CA ALA A 554 35.21 50.46 94.99
C ALA A 554 35.26 51.04 93.38
N ARG A 555 36.15 50.60 92.30
CA ARG A 555 36.81 51.27 90.95
C ARG A 555 37.34 50.46 89.52
N ILE A 556 37.77 51.01 88.22
CA ILE A 556 38.78 50.55 86.98
C ILE A 556 38.58 50.62 85.25
N GLU A 557 39.57 50.45 84.19
CA GLU A 557 39.76 50.81 82.58
C GLU A 557 40.50 49.83 81.37
N ALA A 558 40.96 49.84 79.98
CA ALA A 558 41.12 50.45 78.46
C ALA A 558 41.95 49.59 77.19
N LEU A 559 42.36 49.63 75.77
CA LEU A 559 42.32 50.15 74.19
C LEU A 559 43.39 49.47 72.99
N ARG A 560 43.74 49.49 71.55
CA ARG A 560 43.47 49.70 69.92
C ARG A 560 44.67 49.25 68.74
N VAL A 561 45.00 49.22 67.30
CA VAL A 561 44.72 49.41 65.67
C VAL A 561 45.82 48.88 64.43
N ASP A 562 46.11 48.93 62.98
CA ASP A 562 45.88 49.35 61.37
C ASP A 562 46.87 48.71 60.07
N HIS A 563 47.16 48.77 58.61
CA HIS A 563 46.94 49.20 57.01
C HIS A 563 48.00 48.68 55.71
N ALA A 564 48.28 48.73 54.24
CA ALA A 564 47.93 48.94 52.61
C ALA A 564 49.11 48.68 51.32
N ALA A 565 49.36 48.70 49.84
CA ALA A 565 48.98 48.78 48.21
C ALA A 565 50.15 48.55 46.91
N PHE A 566 50.37 48.56 45.43
CA PHE A 566 49.92 48.70 43.81
C PHE A 566 50.88 48.35 42.34
N GLU A 567 50.68 48.63 40.88
CA GLU A 567 51.22 48.03 39.39
C GLU A 567 51.40 48.73 37.76
N ASP A 568 51.92 48.21 36.45
CA ASP A 568 52.16 48.80 34.87
C ASP A 568 52.70 48.08 33.32
N LEU A 569 52.67 48.61 31.92
CA LEU A 569 53.46 48.58 30.41
C LEU A 569 53.38 47.87 28.76
N GLN A 570 53.69 48.45 27.41
CA GLN A 570 54.11 47.95 25.85
C GLN A 570 54.39 48.97 24.52
N MET A 571 55.51 49.03 23.65
CA MET A 571 55.64 49.83 22.29
C MET A 571 56.91 49.70 21.26
N GLN A 572 56.81 50.11 19.93
CA GLN A 572 57.85 50.50 18.85
C GLN A 572 58.84 49.46 18.16
N VAL A 573 59.53 49.68 17.00
CA VAL A 573 59.15 50.11 15.59
C VAL A 573 60.29 49.89 14.51
N ALA A 574 59.93 49.40 13.30
CA ALA A 574 60.55 49.56 11.94
C ALA A 574 62.03 49.17 11.55
N GLU A 575 62.28 49.33 10.22
CA GLU A 575 63.55 49.53 9.45
C GLU A 575 64.35 48.37 8.78
N LEU A 576 64.16 48.30 7.44
CA LEU A 576 65.17 48.40 6.35
C LEU A 576 65.83 47.17 5.68
N SER A 577 65.79 47.25 4.32
CA SER A 577 66.78 46.78 3.33
C SER A 577 66.99 45.28 3.07
N VAL A 578 66.91 44.88 1.78
CA VAL A 578 68.10 44.66 0.93
C VAL A 578 67.72 44.63 -0.57
N HIS A 579 68.71 44.93 -1.42
CA HIS A 579 68.58 45.34 -2.82
C HIS A 579 68.21 44.27 -3.87
N ILE A 580 67.53 44.76 -4.89
CA ILE A 580 67.44 44.25 -6.26
C ILE A 580 68.84 44.10 -6.91
N THR A 581 69.06 42.97 -7.60
CA THR A 581 70.13 42.62 -8.58
C THR A 581 71.61 42.85 -8.23
N ASN A 582 72.44 41.81 -8.48
CA ASN A 582 73.58 41.95 -9.42
C ASN A 582 74.27 40.62 -9.82
N ARG A 583 74.44 40.46 -11.15
CA ARG A 583 75.68 40.08 -11.88
C ARG A 583 76.18 38.62 -12.07
N ASP A 584 76.52 38.40 -13.34
CA ASP A 584 77.77 37.86 -13.89
C ASP A 584 78.33 36.51 -13.41
N SER A 585 77.93 35.42 -14.08
CA SER A 585 78.70 34.15 -14.06
C SER A 585 78.66 33.30 -15.34
N THR A 586 77.71 33.52 -16.25
CA THR A 586 77.45 32.63 -17.41
C THR A 586 77.67 33.25 -18.80
N ILE A 587 78.56 34.22 -18.92
CA ILE A 587 79.10 34.74 -20.21
C ILE A 587 80.59 34.35 -20.40
N ALA A 588 81.11 33.46 -19.53
CA ALA A 588 82.52 33.06 -19.50
C ALA A 588 82.92 31.95 -20.49
N ASP A 589 81.98 31.33 -21.21
CA ASP A 589 82.24 30.19 -22.13
C ASP A 589 82.39 30.64 -23.61
N LEU A 590 82.86 31.87 -23.79
CA LEU A 590 83.23 32.44 -25.09
C LEU A 590 84.63 31.97 -25.55
N ASN A 591 84.88 32.07 -26.86
CA ASN A 591 86.22 32.26 -27.43
C ASN A 591 87.29 31.16 -27.26
N ARG A 592 86.91 29.86 -27.22
CA ARG A 592 87.88 28.73 -27.33
C ARG A 592 87.92 27.99 -28.68
N GLN A 593 87.22 28.48 -29.70
CA GLN A 593 87.14 27.84 -31.03
C GLN A 593 87.44 28.84 -32.17
N LEU A 594 88.64 29.43 -32.09
CA LEU A 594 89.24 30.32 -33.09
C LEU A 594 90.38 29.58 -33.84
N GLU A 595 90.66 29.96 -35.08
CA GLU A 595 91.95 29.77 -35.79
C GLU A 595 92.56 28.36 -35.93
N GLU A 596 92.24 27.63 -37.02
CA GLU A 596 93.11 26.50 -37.46
C GLU A 596 93.17 26.16 -38.98
N ALA A 597 92.21 26.55 -39.83
CA ALA A 597 92.13 26.05 -41.22
C ALA A 597 92.05 27.14 -42.32
N ARG A 598 93.20 27.68 -42.77
CA ARG A 598 93.24 28.80 -43.76
C ARG A 598 94.41 28.80 -44.76
N SER A 599 95.06 27.66 -45.02
CA SER A 599 96.48 27.63 -45.47
C SER A 599 96.86 26.66 -46.62
N MET A 600 96.04 26.49 -47.68
CA MET A 600 96.48 25.78 -48.91
C MET A 600 96.04 26.47 -50.21
N LEU A 601 97.02 26.90 -51.02
CA LEU A 601 96.85 27.54 -52.34
C LEU A 601 98.18 27.44 -53.15
N ILE A 602 98.10 27.34 -54.49
CA ILE A 602 99.18 27.48 -55.50
C ILE A 602 100.17 26.30 -55.71
N VAL A 603 100.00 25.54 -56.82
CA VAL A 603 101.10 24.90 -57.62
C VAL A 603 100.64 24.63 -59.09
N PHE A 604 101.60 24.60 -60.05
CA PHE A 604 101.62 23.94 -61.40
C PHE A 604 101.08 24.62 -62.71
N GLU A 605 102.00 24.90 -63.66
CA GLU A 605 101.75 25.23 -65.10
C GLU A 605 103.08 25.23 -65.95
N ARG A 606 103.27 24.43 -67.05
CA ARG A 606 104.37 24.61 -68.09
C ARG A 606 104.54 23.59 -69.29
N ASN A 607 105.13 24.06 -70.43
CA ASN A 607 106.02 23.39 -71.48
C ASN A 607 105.50 22.91 -72.90
N ALA A 608 106.29 23.06 -74.01
CA ALA A 608 105.99 22.61 -75.42
C ALA A 608 107.13 22.70 -76.52
N LYS A 609 106.90 22.12 -77.75
CA LYS A 609 107.45 22.38 -79.16
C LYS A 609 108.70 21.62 -79.76
N VAL A 610 108.63 21.10 -81.03
CA VAL A 610 109.64 21.09 -82.19
C VAL A 610 109.26 20.12 -83.38
N ASP A 611 109.62 20.40 -84.67
CA ASP A 611 109.42 19.53 -85.91
C ASP A 611 110.17 20.00 -87.23
N SER A 612 110.19 19.21 -88.36
CA SER A 612 110.20 19.54 -89.85
C SER A 612 111.36 19.13 -90.83
N GLU A 613 111.10 18.40 -91.98
CA GLU A 613 111.94 18.25 -93.24
C GLU A 613 111.14 17.64 -94.49
N THR A 614 111.66 17.50 -95.76
CA THR A 614 110.87 16.90 -96.92
C THR A 614 111.49 16.27 -98.26
N VAL A 615 112.03 17.01 -99.27
CA VAL A 615 111.50 17.02 -100.71
C VAL A 615 111.86 15.99 -101.86
N SER A 616 113.02 16.06 -102.58
CA SER A 616 113.18 16.05 -104.08
C SER A 616 112.69 14.93 -105.07
N ASP A 617 112.20 13.75 -104.66
CA ASP A 617 112.23 12.52 -105.50
C ASP A 617 111.12 12.34 -106.58
N LEU A 618 110.58 13.45 -107.10
CA LEU A 618 109.21 13.51 -107.63
C LEU A 618 109.05 13.45 -109.17
N THR A 619 110.03 13.90 -109.94
CA THR A 619 109.77 14.31 -111.35
C THR A 619 109.75 13.16 -112.36
N ALA A 620 110.57 12.11 -112.19
CA ALA A 620 110.64 10.99 -113.13
C ALA A 620 109.37 10.11 -113.11
N GLN A 621 108.55 10.24 -112.07
CA GLN A 621 107.29 9.54 -111.87
C GLN A 621 106.17 10.05 -112.81
N LEU A 622 106.41 11.13 -113.56
CA LEU A 622 105.37 11.97 -114.19
C LEU A 622 104.94 11.55 -115.61
N ASP A 623 105.83 10.97 -116.43
CA ASP A 623 105.49 10.61 -117.83
C ASP A 623 104.93 9.18 -117.98
N ASP A 624 105.36 8.22 -117.16
CA ASP A 624 104.68 6.92 -117.07
C ASP A 624 103.23 7.09 -116.55
N ALA A 625 103.01 8.07 -115.67
CA ALA A 625 101.67 8.47 -115.26
C ALA A 625 100.80 8.96 -116.44
N ARG A 626 101.37 9.55 -117.51
CA ARG A 626 100.58 9.98 -118.68
C ARG A 626 100.09 8.83 -119.56
N ALA A 627 100.89 7.78 -119.74
CA ALA A 627 100.42 6.58 -120.43
C ALA A 627 99.30 5.88 -119.62
N ARG A 628 99.46 5.82 -118.30
CA ARG A 628 98.41 5.37 -117.37
C ARG A 628 97.16 6.24 -117.48
N LEU A 629 97.27 7.57 -117.54
CA LEU A 629 96.13 8.50 -117.61
C LEU A 629 95.18 8.23 -118.78
N VAL A 630 95.64 7.81 -119.96
CA VAL A 630 94.72 7.51 -121.09
C VAL A 630 93.95 6.20 -120.87
N SER A 631 94.59 5.18 -120.27
CA SER A 631 93.87 3.98 -119.82
C SER A 631 92.96 4.27 -118.62
N LEU A 632 93.33 5.26 -117.80
CA LEU A 632 92.53 5.74 -116.68
C LEU A 632 91.30 6.50 -117.18
N ASP A 633 91.38 7.32 -118.22
CA ASP A 633 90.24 8.04 -118.82
C ASP A 633 89.13 7.08 -119.27
N ALA A 634 89.48 5.94 -119.90
CA ALA A 634 88.49 4.94 -120.28
C ALA A 634 87.81 4.30 -119.06
N VAL A 635 88.60 3.98 -118.02
CA VAL A 635 88.10 3.46 -116.73
C VAL A 635 87.34 4.54 -115.94
N LEU A 636 87.66 5.81 -116.12
CA LEU A 636 86.97 6.95 -115.52
C LEU A 636 85.61 7.13 -116.18
N ILE A 637 85.47 7.04 -117.50
CA ILE A 637 84.16 7.10 -118.18
C ILE A 637 83.24 5.95 -117.75
N GLU A 638 83.76 4.72 -117.64
CA GLU A 638 82.99 3.57 -117.12
C GLU A 638 82.63 3.77 -115.64
N ARG A 639 83.56 4.27 -114.83
CA ARG A 639 83.30 4.63 -113.43
C ARG A 639 82.36 5.81 -113.27
N ASP A 640 82.34 6.79 -114.17
CA ASP A 640 81.45 7.95 -114.13
C ASP A 640 80.02 7.52 -114.45
N GLN A 641 79.82 6.61 -115.41
CA GLN A 641 78.52 5.97 -115.61
C GLN A 641 78.09 5.14 -114.39
N THR A 642 79.04 4.44 -113.76
CA THR A 642 78.78 3.69 -112.51
C THR A 642 78.45 4.63 -111.34
N ILE A 643 79.15 5.77 -111.24
CA ILE A 643 78.94 6.82 -110.22
C ILE A 643 77.59 7.49 -110.44
N ILE A 644 77.19 7.79 -111.68
CA ILE A 644 75.84 8.31 -111.99
C ILE A 644 74.78 7.28 -111.55
N SER A 645 74.93 6.01 -111.91
CA SER A 645 73.99 4.96 -111.46
C SER A 645 73.97 4.79 -109.93
N ILE A 646 75.10 4.99 -109.24
CA ILE A 646 75.18 4.96 -107.78
C ILE A 646 74.59 6.24 -107.16
N MET A 647 74.71 7.38 -107.83
CA MET A 647 74.14 8.66 -107.40
C MET A 647 72.61 8.66 -107.55
N ASP A 648 72.06 8.09 -108.63
CA ASP A 648 70.62 7.89 -108.81
C ASP A 648 70.08 6.91 -107.76
N GLN A 649 70.78 5.80 -107.50
CA GLN A 649 70.44 4.86 -106.41
C GLN A 649 70.55 5.51 -105.03
N LEU A 650 71.56 6.38 -104.81
CA LEU A 650 71.72 7.13 -103.56
C LEU A 650 70.63 8.20 -103.40
N ALA A 651 70.20 8.85 -104.48
CA ALA A 651 69.10 9.81 -104.45
C ALA A 651 67.77 9.11 -104.13
N ALA A 652 67.49 7.97 -104.77
CA ALA A 652 66.33 7.14 -104.43
C ALA A 652 66.39 6.64 -102.97
N ALA A 653 67.55 6.15 -102.51
CA ALA A 653 67.73 5.73 -101.12
C ALA A 653 67.65 6.90 -100.11
N GLN A 654 68.01 8.13 -100.51
CA GLN A 654 67.83 9.35 -99.70
C GLN A 654 66.36 9.77 -99.64
N GLU A 655 65.59 9.61 -100.73
CA GLU A 655 64.15 9.86 -100.75
C GLU A 655 63.38 8.80 -99.92
N GLU A 656 63.74 7.52 -100.05
CA GLU A 656 63.23 6.45 -99.18
C GLU A 656 63.61 6.69 -97.70
N ALA A 657 64.85 7.10 -97.42
CA ALA A 657 65.28 7.45 -96.06
C ALA A 657 64.52 8.67 -95.50
N ALA A 658 64.23 9.69 -96.33
CA ALA A 658 63.44 10.84 -95.93
C ALA A 658 61.97 10.46 -95.65
N MET A 659 61.37 9.60 -96.48
CA MET A 659 60.04 9.05 -96.24
C MET A 659 59.99 8.18 -94.97
N ALA A 660 61.01 7.34 -94.75
CA ALA A 660 61.14 6.54 -93.53
C ALA A 660 61.32 7.43 -92.30
N GLN A 661 62.13 8.49 -92.38
CA GLN A 661 62.32 9.45 -91.29
C GLN A 661 61.03 10.22 -90.99
N ALA A 662 60.29 10.67 -92.00
CA ALA A 662 58.97 11.28 -91.82
C ALA A 662 57.97 10.30 -91.18
N ARG A 663 57.99 9.02 -91.54
CA ARG A 663 57.17 7.98 -90.91
C ARG A 663 57.58 7.72 -89.45
N VAL A 664 58.88 7.74 -89.15
CA VAL A 664 59.39 7.65 -87.76
C VAL A 664 58.94 8.86 -86.93
N MET A 665 59.02 10.08 -87.45
CA MET A 665 58.51 11.28 -86.76
C MET A 665 57.00 11.18 -86.48
N SER A 666 56.22 10.70 -87.47
CA SER A 666 54.78 10.44 -87.30
C SER A 666 54.50 9.41 -86.20
N LEU A 667 55.25 8.31 -86.17
CA LEU A 667 55.10 7.25 -85.15
C LEU A 667 55.61 7.68 -83.77
N GLN A 668 56.59 8.59 -83.69
CA GLN A 668 57.05 9.20 -82.44
C GLN A 668 55.98 10.12 -81.84
N SER A 669 55.33 10.96 -82.66
CA SER A 669 54.20 11.80 -82.24
C SER A 669 52.99 10.96 -81.82
N GLU A 670 52.67 9.89 -82.56
CA GLU A 670 51.62 8.93 -82.20
C GLU A 670 51.93 8.25 -80.85
N ARG A 671 53.15 7.75 -80.66
CA ARG A 671 53.64 7.20 -79.38
C ARG A 671 53.57 8.21 -78.24
N GLU A 672 53.86 9.49 -78.47
CA GLU A 672 53.80 10.54 -77.45
C GLU A 672 52.35 10.85 -77.04
N SER A 673 51.42 10.95 -78.00
CA SER A 673 49.99 11.08 -77.69
C SER A 673 49.42 9.86 -76.95
N LEU A 674 49.84 8.65 -77.32
CA LEU A 674 49.51 7.42 -76.56
C LEU A 674 50.16 7.42 -75.17
N GLY A 675 51.32 8.06 -75.02
CA GLY A 675 51.97 8.28 -73.72
C GLY A 675 51.15 9.19 -72.80
N GLU A 676 50.62 10.29 -73.33
CA GLU A 676 49.70 11.18 -72.60
C GLU A 676 48.41 10.46 -72.18
N VAL A 677 47.79 9.69 -73.09
CA VAL A 677 46.61 8.86 -72.78
C VAL A 677 46.92 7.79 -71.71
N VAL A 678 48.11 7.19 -71.73
CA VAL A 678 48.53 6.24 -70.67
C VAL A 678 48.77 6.94 -69.32
N VAL A 679 49.21 8.20 -69.31
CA VAL A 679 49.29 9.00 -68.07
C VAL A 679 47.90 9.35 -67.56
N GLU A 680 46.98 9.78 -68.43
CA GLU A 680 45.59 10.07 -68.05
C GLU A 680 44.89 8.83 -67.49
N LEU A 681 44.97 7.68 -68.18
CA LEU A 681 44.40 6.42 -67.71
C LEU A 681 45.00 5.97 -66.37
N ARG A 682 46.30 6.18 -66.13
CA ARG A 682 46.93 5.93 -64.82
C ARG A 682 46.38 6.85 -63.73
N GLN A 683 46.11 8.11 -64.05
CA GLN A 683 45.52 9.07 -63.10
C GLN A 683 44.05 8.74 -62.81
N GLN A 684 43.28 8.30 -63.82
CA GLN A 684 41.92 7.78 -63.63
C GLN A 684 41.93 6.51 -62.76
N ILE A 685 42.83 5.55 -63.01
CA ILE A 685 43.01 4.35 -62.18
C ILE A 685 43.33 4.72 -60.72
N PHE A 686 44.21 5.70 -60.48
CA PHE A 686 44.51 6.17 -59.13
C PHE A 686 43.28 6.75 -58.42
N VAL A 687 42.45 7.52 -59.12
CA VAL A 687 41.18 8.04 -58.58
C VAL A 687 40.22 6.89 -58.25
N PHE A 688 40.06 5.90 -59.15
CA PHE A 688 39.24 4.72 -58.87
C PHE A 688 39.76 3.88 -57.70
N GLN A 689 41.09 3.75 -57.54
CA GLN A 689 41.69 3.10 -56.37
C GLN A 689 41.38 3.87 -55.08
N SER A 690 41.51 5.20 -55.07
CA SER A 690 41.16 6.00 -53.89
C SER A 690 39.67 5.91 -53.52
N ALA A 691 38.77 5.84 -54.52
CA ALA A 691 37.34 5.62 -54.29
C ALA A 691 37.04 4.19 -53.81
N GLN A 692 37.77 3.19 -54.29
CA GLN A 692 37.67 1.80 -53.82
C GLN A 692 38.14 1.65 -52.36
N ASP A 693 39.16 2.39 -51.95
CA ASP A 693 39.61 2.42 -50.55
C ASP A 693 38.61 3.17 -49.66
N GLU A 694 38.04 4.28 -50.14
CA GLU A 694 36.96 5.02 -49.46
C GLU A 694 35.73 4.13 -49.23
N TRP A 695 35.23 3.45 -50.28
CA TRP A 695 34.12 2.47 -50.17
C TRP A 695 34.44 1.26 -49.28
N GLN A 696 35.71 0.83 -49.19
CA GLN A 696 36.10 -0.20 -48.23
C GLN A 696 36.03 0.33 -46.78
N THR A 697 36.49 1.55 -46.52
CA THR A 697 36.38 2.15 -45.17
C THR A 697 34.93 2.44 -44.77
N GLU A 698 34.07 2.79 -45.73
CA GLU A 698 32.62 2.99 -45.53
C GLU A 698 31.91 1.64 -45.27
N ARG A 699 32.20 0.60 -46.06
CA ARG A 699 31.73 -0.77 -45.81
C ARG A 699 32.15 -1.26 -44.42
N ASP A 700 33.41 -1.07 -44.05
CA ASP A 700 33.93 -1.54 -42.76
C ASP A 700 33.40 -0.71 -41.58
N ALA A 701 32.88 0.50 -41.83
CA ALA A 701 32.08 1.25 -40.87
C ALA A 701 30.66 0.66 -40.73
N MET A 702 29.96 0.41 -41.84
CA MET A 702 28.64 -0.23 -41.85
C MET A 702 28.65 -1.63 -41.20
N VAL A 703 29.73 -2.40 -41.37
CA VAL A 703 29.89 -3.70 -40.68
C VAL A 703 30.00 -3.52 -39.17
N ARG A 704 30.78 -2.56 -38.68
CA ARG A 704 30.87 -2.27 -37.22
C ARG A 704 29.55 -1.75 -36.64
N GLU A 705 28.79 -0.98 -37.42
CA GLU A 705 27.45 -0.52 -37.02
C GLU A 705 26.47 -1.70 -36.95
N HIS A 706 26.48 -2.58 -37.96
CA HIS A 706 25.69 -3.81 -37.96
C HIS A 706 26.03 -4.71 -36.76
N ASP A 707 27.32 -4.99 -36.50
CA ASP A 707 27.76 -5.78 -35.33
C ASP A 707 27.29 -5.15 -34.00
N ALA A 708 27.30 -3.82 -33.89
CA ALA A 708 26.80 -3.11 -32.71
C ALA A 708 25.26 -3.22 -32.56
N THR A 709 24.50 -3.12 -33.66
CA THR A 709 23.05 -3.36 -33.62
C THR A 709 22.69 -4.80 -33.28
N LEU A 710 23.51 -5.77 -33.72
CA LEU A 710 23.33 -7.19 -33.43
C LEU A 710 23.58 -7.49 -31.95
N ALA A 711 24.66 -6.94 -31.37
CA ALA A 711 24.91 -7.00 -29.93
C ALA A 711 23.80 -6.32 -29.10
N SER A 712 23.23 -5.22 -29.59
CA SER A 712 22.07 -4.56 -28.96
C SER A 712 20.82 -5.45 -29.00
N LEU A 713 20.57 -6.13 -30.12
CA LEU A 713 19.47 -7.09 -30.27
C LEU A 713 19.63 -8.30 -29.34
N GLU A 714 20.85 -8.81 -29.14
CA GLU A 714 21.13 -9.88 -28.17
C GLU A 714 20.89 -9.43 -26.72
N ALA A 715 21.31 -8.21 -26.35
CA ALA A 715 21.03 -7.64 -25.03
C ALA A 715 19.52 -7.42 -24.78
N ALA A 716 18.79 -6.95 -25.81
CA ALA A 716 17.33 -6.83 -25.76
C ALA A 716 16.66 -8.21 -25.61
N ARG A 717 17.17 -9.24 -26.29
CA ARG A 717 16.67 -10.61 -26.17
C ARG A 717 16.87 -11.20 -24.76
N VAL A 718 18.05 -11.03 -24.16
CA VAL A 718 18.30 -11.44 -22.76
C VAL A 718 17.37 -10.70 -21.79
N THR A 719 17.05 -9.43 -22.07
CA THR A 719 16.09 -8.65 -21.29
C THR A 719 14.66 -9.20 -21.42
N ILE A 720 14.24 -9.58 -22.64
CA ILE A 720 12.95 -10.24 -22.90
C ILE A 720 12.86 -11.58 -22.18
N ASP A 721 13.91 -12.40 -22.22
CA ASP A 721 13.95 -13.70 -21.53
C ASP A 721 13.87 -13.53 -19.98
N GLY A 722 14.50 -12.49 -19.43
CA GLY A 722 14.36 -12.11 -18.03
C GLY A 722 12.94 -11.63 -17.64
N LEU A 723 12.30 -10.84 -18.51
CA LEU A 723 10.90 -10.42 -18.31
C LEU A 723 9.93 -11.61 -18.40
N ASN A 724 10.17 -12.55 -19.31
CA ASN A 724 9.40 -13.79 -19.42
C ASN A 724 9.48 -14.65 -18.16
N LEU A 725 10.66 -14.71 -17.52
CA LEU A 725 10.82 -15.39 -16.22
C LEU A 725 9.98 -14.71 -15.13
N GLN A 726 10.05 -13.37 -15.03
CA GLN A 726 9.23 -12.60 -14.08
C GLN A 726 7.72 -12.74 -14.34
N ILE A 727 7.29 -12.84 -15.60
CA ILE A 727 5.88 -13.12 -15.96
C ILE A 727 5.47 -14.51 -15.49
N GLY A 728 6.36 -15.50 -15.55
CA GLY A 728 6.16 -16.84 -14.99
C GLY A 728 6.02 -16.84 -13.46
N GLU A 729 6.89 -16.14 -12.75
CA GLU A 729 6.84 -15.99 -11.29
C GLU A 729 5.56 -15.28 -10.83
N ASN A 730 5.19 -14.17 -11.47
CA ASN A 730 3.93 -13.46 -11.22
C ASN A 730 2.70 -14.31 -11.61
N GLY A 731 2.85 -15.23 -12.57
CA GLY A 731 1.84 -16.25 -12.87
C GLY A 731 1.62 -17.20 -11.70
N ALA A 732 2.69 -17.82 -11.21
CA ALA A 732 2.63 -18.74 -10.07
C ALA A 732 2.08 -18.08 -8.79
N GLU A 733 2.40 -16.80 -8.54
CA GLU A 733 1.84 -16.06 -7.40
C GLU A 733 0.36 -15.71 -7.58
N ARG A 734 -0.07 -15.34 -8.79
CA ARG A 734 -1.50 -15.17 -9.12
C ARG A 734 -2.30 -16.45 -8.89
N ASP A 735 -1.71 -17.60 -9.23
CA ASP A 735 -2.36 -18.90 -9.06
C ASP A 735 -2.45 -19.29 -7.57
N ARG A 736 -1.41 -19.01 -6.76
CA ARG A 736 -1.46 -19.13 -5.28
C ARG A 736 -2.53 -18.25 -4.67
N LEU A 737 -2.61 -16.97 -5.07
CA LEU A 737 -3.62 -16.03 -4.58
C LEU A 737 -5.04 -16.48 -4.99
N SER A 738 -5.20 -17.02 -6.21
CA SER A 738 -6.47 -17.60 -6.66
C SER A 738 -6.86 -18.82 -5.81
N GLN A 739 -5.90 -19.70 -5.49
CA GLN A 739 -6.11 -20.84 -4.59
C GLN A 739 -6.51 -20.38 -3.18
N MET A 740 -5.91 -19.31 -2.65
CA MET A 740 -6.30 -18.70 -1.38
C MET A 740 -7.71 -18.12 -1.40
N VAL A 741 -8.13 -17.47 -2.50
CA VAL A 741 -9.51 -16.97 -2.64
C VAL A 741 -10.51 -18.13 -2.61
N VAL A 742 -10.22 -19.26 -3.26
CA VAL A 742 -11.08 -20.46 -3.22
C VAL A 742 -11.16 -21.06 -1.81
N ASP A 743 -10.06 -21.14 -1.07
CA ASP A 743 -10.06 -21.62 0.32
C ASP A 743 -10.83 -20.65 1.26
N LEU A 744 -10.67 -19.34 1.09
CA LEU A 744 -11.43 -18.33 1.84
C LEU A 744 -12.94 -18.39 1.52
N GLN A 745 -13.33 -18.64 0.27
CA GLN A 745 -14.73 -18.88 -0.10
C GLN A 745 -15.28 -20.15 0.55
N ALA A 746 -14.53 -21.25 0.55
CA ALA A 746 -14.94 -22.49 1.21
C ALA A 746 -15.10 -22.33 2.74
N ARG A 747 -14.23 -21.54 3.39
CA ARG A 747 -14.35 -21.17 4.80
C ARG A 747 -15.56 -20.28 5.08
N LEU A 748 -15.86 -19.33 4.19
CA LEU A 748 -17.04 -18.46 4.31
C LEU A 748 -18.34 -19.28 4.18
N ASP A 749 -18.43 -20.18 3.20
CA ASP A 749 -19.55 -21.10 3.03
C ASP A 749 -19.73 -22.04 4.24
N GLN A 750 -18.65 -22.41 4.92
CA GLN A 750 -18.69 -23.19 6.15
C GLN A 750 -19.22 -22.35 7.33
N ALA A 751 -18.70 -21.14 7.52
CA ALA A 751 -19.17 -20.22 8.57
C ALA A 751 -20.66 -19.85 8.39
N LEU A 752 -21.13 -19.69 7.14
CA LEU A 752 -22.54 -19.44 6.84
C LEU A 752 -23.45 -20.63 7.22
N LYS A 753 -22.98 -21.88 7.06
CA LYS A 753 -23.70 -23.09 7.52
C LYS A 753 -23.76 -23.14 9.05
N GLU A 754 -22.69 -22.76 9.73
CA GLU A 754 -22.62 -22.73 11.20
C GLU A 754 -23.55 -21.64 11.78
N VAL A 755 -23.57 -20.44 11.18
CA VAL A 755 -24.56 -19.40 11.53
C VAL A 755 -26.00 -19.88 11.28
N ALA A 756 -26.27 -20.57 10.18
CA ALA A 756 -27.59 -21.14 9.92
C ALA A 756 -27.97 -22.25 10.92
N ALA A 757 -27.00 -23.04 11.42
CA ALA A 757 -27.22 -24.02 12.47
C ALA A 757 -27.56 -23.35 13.81
N GLU A 758 -26.82 -22.32 14.21
CA GLU A 758 -27.10 -21.55 15.43
C GLU A 758 -28.41 -20.77 15.36
N GLN A 759 -28.80 -20.22 14.20
CA GLN A 759 -30.13 -19.63 14.02
C GLN A 759 -31.26 -20.65 14.22
N ASN A 760 -31.08 -21.89 13.72
CA ASN A 760 -32.02 -22.98 13.97
C ASN A 760 -32.04 -23.41 15.45
N GLN A 761 -30.89 -23.40 16.13
CA GLN A 761 -30.79 -23.66 17.57
C GLN A 761 -31.50 -22.57 18.38
N HIS A 762 -31.32 -21.29 18.03
CA HIS A 762 -32.00 -20.16 18.64
C HIS A 762 -33.52 -20.20 18.41
N ALA A 763 -33.98 -20.55 17.21
CA ALA A 763 -35.42 -20.73 16.95
C ALA A 763 -36.03 -21.85 17.81
N ARG A 764 -35.29 -22.94 18.06
CA ARG A 764 -35.71 -24.01 18.97
C ARG A 764 -35.74 -23.55 20.43
N THR A 765 -34.73 -22.83 20.93
CA THR A 765 -34.72 -22.35 22.32
C THR A 765 -35.78 -21.28 22.57
N VAL A 766 -36.03 -20.36 21.62
CA VAL A 766 -37.16 -19.41 21.69
C VAL A 766 -38.51 -20.14 21.73
N THR A 767 -38.66 -21.24 20.99
CA THR A 767 -39.89 -22.06 21.02
C THR A 767 -40.03 -22.79 22.36
N LEU A 768 -38.93 -23.33 22.90
CA LEU A 768 -38.91 -23.96 24.23
C LEU A 768 -39.28 -22.95 25.33
N VAL A 769 -38.69 -21.75 25.32
CA VAL A 769 -39.01 -20.67 26.27
C VAL A 769 -40.48 -20.28 26.21
N LYS A 770 -41.08 -20.20 25.01
CA LYS A 770 -42.54 -19.98 24.87
C LYS A 770 -43.37 -21.11 25.50
N SER A 771 -42.98 -22.37 25.32
CA SER A 771 -43.68 -23.51 25.95
C SER A 771 -43.55 -23.52 27.48
N LEU A 772 -42.34 -23.24 28.01
CA LEU A 772 -42.10 -23.13 29.46
C LEU A 772 -42.85 -21.95 30.07
N HIS A 773 -42.99 -20.83 29.34
CA HIS A 773 -43.79 -19.68 29.79
C HIS A 773 -45.29 -20.02 29.82
N ALA A 774 -45.81 -20.76 28.84
CA ALA A 774 -47.19 -21.24 28.86
C ALA A 774 -47.45 -22.21 30.03
N GLU A 775 -46.52 -23.14 30.29
CA GLU A 775 -46.59 -24.04 31.46
C GLU A 775 -46.52 -23.27 32.79
N LEU A 776 -45.74 -22.18 32.85
CA LEU A 776 -45.68 -21.28 34.01
C LEU A 776 -47.02 -20.54 34.24
N LEU A 777 -47.66 -20.07 33.18
CA LEU A 777 -48.99 -19.44 33.26
C LEU A 777 -50.05 -20.46 33.72
N GLU A 778 -50.03 -21.70 33.20
CA GLU A 778 -50.91 -22.78 33.65
C GLU A 778 -50.71 -23.10 35.14
N LYS A 779 -49.46 -23.26 35.60
CA LYS A 779 -49.17 -23.48 37.03
C LYS A 779 -49.56 -22.28 37.90
N THR A 780 -49.47 -21.06 37.38
CA THR A 780 -49.93 -19.86 38.09
C THR A 780 -51.45 -19.89 38.27
N ALA A 781 -52.21 -20.20 37.21
CA ALA A 781 -53.66 -20.36 37.29
C ALA A 781 -54.09 -21.50 38.24
N VAL A 782 -53.31 -22.58 38.35
CA VAL A 782 -53.53 -23.64 39.35
C VAL A 782 -53.27 -23.11 40.77
N ILE A 783 -52.24 -22.30 40.99
CA ILE A 783 -51.98 -21.65 42.29
C ILE A 783 -53.11 -20.68 42.66
N ASP A 784 -53.60 -19.86 41.73
CA ASP A 784 -54.74 -18.97 41.94
C ASP A 784 -56.02 -19.75 42.30
N GLY A 785 -56.26 -20.87 41.63
CA GLY A 785 -57.36 -21.80 41.97
C GLY A 785 -57.22 -22.42 43.36
N ILE A 786 -56.00 -22.78 43.78
CA ILE A 786 -55.72 -23.26 45.14
C ILE A 786 -55.93 -22.14 46.18
N MET A 787 -55.54 -20.90 45.89
CA MET A 787 -55.79 -19.74 46.76
C MET A 787 -57.30 -19.44 46.90
N GLN A 788 -58.08 -19.61 45.82
CA GLN A 788 -59.53 -19.50 45.87
C GLN A 788 -60.17 -20.64 46.68
N GLN A 789 -59.67 -21.88 46.58
CA GLN A 789 -60.11 -22.99 47.42
C GLN A 789 -59.74 -22.79 48.90
N LEU A 790 -58.55 -22.24 49.18
CA LEU A 790 -58.09 -21.95 50.54
C LEU A 790 -58.98 -20.91 51.22
N SER A 791 -59.22 -19.76 50.57
CA SER A 791 -60.11 -18.71 51.11
C SER A 791 -61.56 -19.18 51.28
N ALA A 792 -62.07 -20.05 50.40
CA ALA A 792 -63.36 -20.71 50.59
C ALA A 792 -63.36 -21.68 51.79
N SER A 793 -62.24 -22.36 52.06
CA SER A 793 -62.07 -23.23 53.23
C SER A 793 -61.92 -22.43 54.54
N GLU A 794 -61.27 -21.26 54.50
CA GLU A 794 -61.19 -20.33 55.63
C GLU A 794 -62.57 -19.76 55.97
N SER A 795 -63.32 -19.27 54.98
CA SER A 795 -64.71 -18.84 55.18
C SER A 795 -65.60 -19.95 55.77
N ARG A 796 -65.40 -21.20 55.34
CA ARG A 796 -66.11 -22.37 55.91
C ARG A 796 -65.65 -22.69 57.34
N ARG A 797 -64.37 -22.54 57.68
CA ARG A 797 -63.85 -22.66 59.06
C ARG A 797 -64.51 -21.62 59.95
N ASP A 798 -64.54 -20.36 59.52
CA ASP A 798 -65.04 -19.24 60.32
C ASP A 798 -66.55 -19.35 60.55
N ALA A 799 -67.30 -19.85 59.56
CA ALA A 799 -68.70 -20.20 59.71
C ALA A 799 -68.93 -21.37 60.71
N LEU A 800 -68.05 -22.38 60.70
CA LEU A 800 -68.09 -23.48 61.68
C LEU A 800 -67.71 -23.01 63.10
N GLU A 801 -66.82 -22.03 63.23
CA GLU A 801 -66.46 -21.42 64.52
C GLU A 801 -67.57 -20.51 65.08
N ALA A 802 -68.25 -19.76 64.21
CA ALA A 802 -69.49 -19.06 64.55
C ALA A 802 -70.60 -20.03 64.99
N GLN A 803 -70.73 -21.20 64.33
CA GLN A 803 -71.64 -22.25 64.76
C GLN A 803 -71.22 -22.87 66.10
N ASN A 804 -69.92 -23.07 66.34
CA ASN A 804 -69.40 -23.60 67.61
C ASN A 804 -69.64 -22.65 68.78
N THR A 805 -69.51 -21.34 68.58
CA THR A 805 -69.79 -20.33 69.62
C THR A 805 -71.29 -20.22 69.92
N ALA A 806 -72.16 -20.32 68.91
CA ALA A 806 -73.61 -20.43 69.11
C ALA A 806 -74.02 -21.72 69.86
N LEU A 807 -73.37 -22.86 69.57
CA LEU A 807 -73.57 -24.12 70.31
C LEU A 807 -73.08 -24.03 71.77
N ARG A 808 -72.00 -23.28 72.05
CA ARG A 808 -71.55 -23.01 73.43
C ARG A 808 -72.50 -22.11 74.21
N LEU A 809 -73.08 -21.09 73.56
CA LEU A 809 -74.10 -20.23 74.17
C LEU A 809 -75.35 -21.03 74.54
N THR A 810 -75.92 -21.77 73.59
CA THR A 810 -77.11 -22.63 73.84
C THR A 810 -76.84 -23.75 74.84
N HIS A 811 -75.64 -24.34 74.86
CA HIS A 811 -75.23 -25.24 75.95
C HIS A 811 -75.21 -24.52 77.31
N GLY A 812 -74.73 -23.27 77.37
CA GLY A 812 -74.76 -22.45 78.58
C GLY A 812 -76.18 -22.15 79.08
N GLU A 813 -77.09 -21.80 78.17
CA GLU A 813 -78.52 -21.60 78.44
C GLU A 813 -79.18 -22.88 78.97
N LEU A 814 -78.95 -24.02 78.32
CA LEU A 814 -79.43 -25.33 78.78
C LEU A 814 -78.85 -25.73 80.15
N THR A 815 -77.56 -25.42 80.40
CA THR A 815 -76.93 -25.68 81.71
C THR A 815 -77.57 -24.82 82.81
N ALA A 816 -77.94 -23.58 82.49
CA ALA A 816 -78.66 -22.70 83.41
C ALA A 816 -80.10 -23.18 83.66
N GLU A 817 -80.84 -23.65 82.65
CA GLU A 817 -82.16 -24.24 82.87
C GLU A 817 -82.06 -25.53 83.72
N ILE A 818 -81.08 -26.42 83.46
CA ILE A 818 -80.85 -27.61 84.28
C ILE A 818 -80.62 -27.23 85.75
N ALA A 819 -79.79 -26.23 86.04
CA ALA A 819 -79.57 -25.77 87.41
C ALA A 819 -80.86 -25.24 88.09
N VAL A 820 -81.75 -24.58 87.33
CA VAL A 820 -83.07 -24.16 87.81
C VAL A 820 -83.98 -25.36 88.09
N ARG A 821 -83.95 -26.40 87.25
CA ARG A 821 -84.70 -27.65 87.46
C ARG A 821 -84.17 -28.48 88.62
N ASP A 822 -82.86 -28.51 88.84
CA ASP A 822 -82.25 -29.21 89.98
C ASP A 822 -82.66 -28.58 91.32
N GLU A 823 -82.80 -27.25 91.39
CA GLU A 823 -83.36 -26.59 92.58
C GLU A 823 -84.88 -26.83 92.73
N GLU A 824 -85.63 -26.87 91.62
CA GLU A 824 -87.07 -27.23 91.61
C GLU A 824 -87.28 -28.68 92.13
N ILE A 825 -86.46 -29.63 91.67
CA ILE A 825 -86.41 -31.02 92.15
C ILE A 825 -85.99 -31.09 93.62
N SER A 826 -85.01 -30.30 94.05
CA SER A 826 -84.54 -30.27 95.44
C SER A 826 -85.65 -29.80 96.41
N ARG A 827 -86.47 -28.83 96.00
CA ARG A 827 -87.65 -28.39 96.77
C ARG A 827 -88.72 -29.49 96.82
N LEU A 828 -89.02 -30.12 95.70
CA LEU A 828 -89.95 -31.25 95.64
C LEU A 828 -89.48 -32.46 96.47
N HIS A 829 -88.17 -32.65 96.64
CA HIS A 829 -87.62 -33.69 97.52
C HIS A 829 -87.90 -33.40 98.99
N LEU A 830 -87.71 -32.15 99.43
CA LEU A 830 -88.06 -31.70 100.79
C LEU A 830 -89.57 -31.83 101.07
N ASP A 831 -90.42 -31.48 100.10
CA ASP A 831 -91.88 -31.70 100.21
C ASP A 831 -92.23 -33.20 100.31
N LEU A 832 -91.49 -34.06 99.59
CA LEU A 832 -91.67 -35.52 99.65
C LEU A 832 -91.22 -36.11 101.00
N GLU A 833 -90.11 -35.65 101.58
CA GLU A 833 -89.67 -36.05 102.93
C GLU A 833 -90.70 -35.63 103.99
N ALA A 834 -91.26 -34.42 103.89
CA ALA A 834 -92.33 -33.96 104.76
C ALA A 834 -93.59 -34.83 104.64
N LEU A 835 -93.98 -35.23 103.42
CA LEU A 835 -95.08 -36.17 103.20
C LEU A 835 -94.78 -37.56 103.79
N GLN A 836 -93.57 -38.08 103.63
CA GLN A 836 -93.16 -39.37 104.21
C GLN A 836 -93.20 -39.37 105.75
N ALA A 837 -92.86 -38.26 106.40
CA ALA A 837 -93.04 -38.11 107.85
C ALA A 837 -94.54 -38.24 108.23
N THR A 838 -95.44 -37.51 107.57
CA THR A 838 -96.89 -37.60 107.86
C THR A 838 -97.49 -38.98 107.60
N LEU A 839 -96.98 -39.71 106.60
CA LEU A 839 -97.39 -41.09 106.32
C LEU A 839 -96.92 -42.06 107.41
N THR A 840 -95.76 -41.80 108.02
CA THR A 840 -95.20 -42.64 109.10
C THR A 840 -96.02 -42.52 110.38
N ASP A 841 -96.44 -41.30 110.74
CA ASP A 841 -97.37 -41.07 111.86
C ASP A 841 -98.72 -41.76 111.63
N ALA A 842 -99.25 -41.69 110.39
CA ALA A 842 -100.50 -42.35 110.03
C ALA A 842 -100.43 -43.88 110.14
N LEU A 843 -99.29 -44.49 109.83
CA LEU A 843 -99.09 -45.95 109.92
C LEU A 843 -99.00 -46.45 111.37
N LEU A 844 -98.48 -45.64 112.30
CA LEU A 844 -98.49 -45.98 113.74
C LEU A 844 -99.91 -46.12 114.29
N ALA A 845 -100.84 -45.25 113.87
CA ALA A 845 -102.25 -45.32 114.28
C ALA A 845 -102.99 -46.59 113.80
N VAL A 846 -102.48 -47.29 112.78
CA VAL A 846 -103.07 -48.55 112.25
C VAL A 846 -102.60 -49.78 113.04
N GLY A 847 -101.56 -49.66 113.87
CA GLY A 847 -101.02 -50.77 114.66
C GLY A 847 -102.01 -51.37 115.67
N ASP A 848 -102.74 -50.51 116.40
CA ASP A 848 -103.58 -50.92 117.54
C ASP A 848 -104.79 -51.79 117.17
N GLU A 849 -105.39 -51.58 115.98
CA GLU A 849 -106.52 -52.42 115.52
C GLU A 849 -106.09 -53.88 115.25
N ARG A 850 -104.81 -54.13 114.95
CA ARG A 850 -104.33 -55.48 114.58
C ARG A 850 -104.43 -56.50 115.72
N ILE A 851 -104.36 -56.05 116.97
CA ILE A 851 -104.51 -56.87 118.18
C ILE A 851 -105.95 -57.42 118.33
N ARG A 852 -106.92 -56.77 117.69
CA ARG A 852 -108.36 -57.09 117.80
C ARG A 852 -108.79 -58.30 116.96
N SER A 853 -108.11 -58.54 115.84
CA SER A 853 -108.52 -59.49 114.80
C SER A 853 -108.17 -60.96 115.10
N GLN A 854 -106.98 -61.24 115.64
CA GLN A 854 -106.47 -62.62 115.79
C GLN A 854 -107.27 -63.51 116.77
N ARG A 855 -108.20 -62.94 117.55
CA ARG A 855 -109.07 -63.70 118.47
C ARG A 855 -110.16 -64.51 117.74
N LEU A 856 -110.50 -64.20 116.48
CA LEU A 856 -111.60 -64.88 115.76
C LEU A 856 -111.21 -66.19 115.05
N MET A 857 -109.95 -66.41 114.67
CA MET A 857 -109.56 -67.62 113.92
C MET A 857 -109.61 -68.91 114.74
N MET A 858 -109.79 -68.83 116.07
CA MET A 858 -109.75 -69.97 116.99
C MET A 858 -111.07 -70.76 117.06
N GLN A 859 -112.11 -70.39 116.30
CA GLN A 859 -113.46 -70.99 116.37
C GLN A 859 -113.93 -71.63 115.04
N VAL A 860 -113.01 -71.95 114.12
CA VAL A 860 -113.33 -72.40 112.74
C VAL A 860 -112.87 -73.83 112.42
N GLU A 861 -112.15 -74.50 113.34
CA GLU A 861 -111.53 -75.82 113.10
C GLU A 861 -112.54 -77.00 113.06
N GLU A 862 -113.60 -76.97 113.87
CA GLU A 862 -114.41 -78.17 114.18
C GLU A 862 -115.27 -78.72 113.03
N ALA A 863 -115.29 -78.09 111.85
CA ALA A 863 -116.18 -78.44 110.74
C ALA A 863 -115.57 -79.37 109.66
N ARG A 864 -114.26 -79.66 109.67
CA ARG A 864 -113.58 -80.40 108.57
C ARG A 864 -113.28 -81.89 108.86
N SER A 865 -113.55 -82.38 110.06
CA SER A 865 -113.01 -83.66 110.56
C SER A 865 -113.62 -84.96 109.99
N SER A 866 -114.71 -84.90 109.22
CA SER A 866 -115.58 -86.06 108.96
C SER A 866 -115.93 -86.32 107.49
N LEU A 867 -115.15 -85.80 106.52
CA LEU A 867 -115.56 -85.80 105.10
C LEU A 867 -114.37 -85.72 104.11
N LEU A 868 -113.45 -86.70 104.14
CA LEU A 868 -112.59 -87.10 103.01
C LEU A 868 -111.86 -88.44 103.26
N SER A 869 -112.61 -89.52 103.56
CA SER A 869 -112.00 -90.80 103.93
C SER A 869 -112.56 -92.05 103.26
N LEU A 870 -113.62 -91.99 102.43
CA LEU A 870 -114.26 -93.21 101.93
C LEU A 870 -114.84 -93.23 100.49
N LEU A 871 -114.49 -92.29 99.61
CA LEU A 871 -114.61 -92.46 98.14
C LEU A 871 -113.34 -91.99 97.42
N GLN A 872 -112.45 -92.81 96.85
CA GLN A 872 -112.35 -94.25 96.57
C GLN A 872 -112.90 -94.77 95.21
N ILE A 873 -111.96 -94.90 94.26
CA ILE A 873 -112.00 -95.61 92.96
C ILE A 873 -112.71 -94.92 91.77
N CYS A 874 -114.03 -94.79 91.74
CA CYS A 874 -114.75 -94.41 90.51
C CYS A 874 -115.30 -92.97 90.54
N HIS A 875 -114.46 -92.02 90.10
CA HIS A 875 -114.63 -90.57 90.28
C HIS A 875 -114.67 -90.15 91.77
N SER A 876 -114.30 -88.90 92.04
CA SER A 876 -114.00 -88.40 93.40
C SER A 876 -115.16 -87.57 93.96
N ASP A 877 -116.38 -88.10 93.81
CA ASP A 877 -117.58 -87.27 93.64
C ASP A 877 -118.35 -86.94 94.94
N GLU A 878 -118.05 -87.58 96.07
CA GLU A 878 -118.93 -87.54 97.26
C GLU A 878 -118.24 -87.15 98.59
N ASP A 879 -116.96 -86.74 98.55
CA ASP A 879 -116.38 -85.88 99.61
C ASP A 879 -116.03 -84.45 99.09
N LEU A 880 -116.04 -84.23 97.77
CA LEU A 880 -116.60 -82.99 97.23
C LEU A 880 -118.12 -82.98 97.52
N ALA A 881 -118.81 -81.85 97.63
CA ALA A 881 -118.45 -80.48 97.26
C ALA A 881 -118.62 -79.50 98.45
N ARG A 882 -117.94 -79.75 99.58
CA ARG A 882 -118.20 -79.03 100.86
C ARG A 882 -117.19 -77.96 101.30
N LEU A 883 -116.13 -77.70 100.52
CA LEU A 883 -115.10 -76.70 100.87
C LEU A 883 -114.76 -75.74 99.71
N SER A 884 -115.58 -75.72 98.66
CA SER A 884 -115.49 -74.82 97.52
C SER A 884 -116.82 -74.79 96.74
N ALA A 885 -116.99 -73.75 95.92
CA ALA A 885 -118.09 -73.49 94.97
C ALA A 885 -119.44 -72.90 95.50
N ALA A 886 -120.12 -72.20 94.58
CA ALA A 886 -121.50 -71.68 94.64
C ALA A 886 -121.87 -70.70 95.79
N GLY A 887 -121.74 -69.38 95.64
CA GLY A 887 -121.09 -68.65 94.54
C GLY A 887 -121.47 -67.17 94.47
N PHE A 888 -120.45 -66.29 94.41
CA PHE A 888 -120.50 -65.08 93.59
C PHE A 888 -119.50 -65.28 92.44
N THR A 889 -119.83 -66.22 91.57
CA THR A 889 -119.22 -66.32 90.24
C THR A 889 -119.49 -65.05 89.46
N GLU A 890 -118.53 -64.64 88.64
CA GLU A 890 -118.79 -63.73 87.52
C GLU A 890 -119.87 -64.34 86.61
N LEU A 891 -121.10 -63.85 86.73
CA LEU A 891 -122.20 -64.15 85.81
C LEU A 891 -123.15 -62.93 85.78
N GLY A 892 -123.32 -62.23 84.65
CA GLY A 892 -122.67 -62.48 83.37
C GLY A 892 -122.95 -61.39 82.33
N ASP A 893 -122.50 -60.17 82.61
CA ASP A 893 -122.46 -59.04 81.67
C ASP A 893 -121.25 -58.15 82.01
N VAL A 894 -120.15 -58.07 81.26
CA VAL A 894 -119.71 -58.83 80.06
C VAL A 894 -120.65 -58.76 78.85
N THR A 895 -120.81 -57.57 78.27
CA THR A 895 -120.33 -57.30 76.89
C THR A 895 -120.63 -55.88 76.41
N ARG A 896 -119.60 -55.18 75.91
CA ARG A 896 -119.61 -53.84 75.26
C ARG A 896 -119.81 -52.66 76.24
N ALA A 897 -119.23 -51.47 76.03
CA ALA A 897 -118.26 -51.01 75.02
C ALA A 897 -117.07 -50.33 75.73
N CYS A 898 -115.78 -50.47 75.38
CA CYS A 898 -115.05 -50.58 74.11
C CYS A 898 -114.61 -49.22 73.49
N VAL A 899 -113.27 -49.06 73.41
CA VAL A 899 -112.46 -48.67 72.22
C VAL A 899 -112.45 -47.17 71.84
N ALA A 900 -111.32 -46.53 71.47
CA ALA A 900 -109.87 -46.84 71.40
C ALA A 900 -109.08 -45.52 71.71
N ASP A 901 -107.79 -45.44 72.05
CA ASP A 901 -106.58 -46.27 71.87
C ASP A 901 -105.65 -45.90 70.67
N TYR A 902 -104.34 -45.86 70.96
CA TYR A 902 -103.13 -45.63 70.14
C TYR A 902 -103.18 -44.97 68.74
N SER A 903 -102.50 -43.82 68.57
CA SER A 903 -101.43 -43.63 67.54
C SER A 903 -100.63 -42.32 67.70
N SER A 904 -99.32 -42.40 67.99
CA SER A 904 -98.43 -41.24 68.11
C SER A 904 -97.22 -41.34 67.14
N MET A 905 -97.44 -41.15 65.83
CA MET A 905 -96.34 -41.34 64.85
C MET A 905 -96.50 -40.64 63.48
N HIS A 906 -97.24 -39.52 63.35
CA HIS A 906 -97.62 -38.99 62.02
C HIS A 906 -97.50 -37.48 61.76
N THR A 907 -96.98 -36.68 62.70
CA THR A 907 -96.85 -35.22 62.51
C THR A 907 -95.60 -34.80 61.73
N GLU A 908 -94.41 -35.30 62.08
CA GLU A 908 -93.13 -34.93 61.44
C GLU A 908 -93.09 -35.24 59.93
N ARG A 909 -93.69 -36.36 59.51
CA ARG A 909 -93.64 -36.83 58.12
C ARG A 909 -94.21 -35.83 57.11
N ARG A 910 -95.16 -34.97 57.51
CA ARG A 910 -95.80 -34.02 56.58
C ARG A 910 -94.91 -32.81 56.26
N GLN A 911 -94.17 -32.27 57.23
CA GLN A 911 -93.30 -31.11 56.98
C GLN A 911 -92.11 -31.48 56.08
N LEU A 912 -91.55 -32.69 56.26
CA LEU A 912 -90.51 -33.24 55.38
C LEU A 912 -90.96 -33.48 53.93
N THR A 913 -92.26 -33.60 53.66
CA THR A 913 -92.76 -33.78 52.29
C THR A 913 -92.78 -32.44 51.52
N ALA A 914 -93.25 -31.37 52.16
CA ALA A 914 -93.41 -30.05 51.52
C ALA A 914 -92.06 -29.40 51.10
N SER A 915 -90.99 -29.66 51.85
CA SER A 915 -89.64 -29.15 51.54
C SER A 915 -88.96 -29.90 50.38
N LEU A 916 -89.42 -31.12 50.05
CA LEU A 916 -88.83 -31.91 48.97
C LEU A 916 -89.35 -31.46 47.60
N GLU A 917 -90.64 -31.12 47.52
CA GLU A 917 -91.28 -30.63 46.29
C GLU A 917 -90.72 -29.27 45.83
N THR A 918 -90.35 -28.38 46.78
CA THR A 918 -89.71 -27.09 46.47
C THR A 918 -88.30 -27.24 45.91
N ALA A 919 -87.53 -28.24 46.37
CA ALA A 919 -86.18 -28.50 45.87
C ALA A 919 -86.17 -29.07 44.44
N LEU A 920 -87.15 -29.92 44.10
CA LEU A 920 -87.27 -30.49 42.76
C LEU A 920 -87.61 -29.42 41.71
N ALA A 921 -88.51 -28.49 42.03
CA ALA A 921 -88.85 -27.39 41.12
C ALA A 921 -87.67 -26.46 40.79
N GLN A 922 -86.68 -26.36 41.68
CA GLN A 922 -85.46 -25.57 41.43
C GLN A 922 -84.42 -26.28 40.55
N ARG A 923 -84.40 -27.63 40.57
CA ARG A 923 -83.56 -28.42 39.66
C ARG A 923 -83.99 -28.24 38.21
N ASP A 924 -85.29 -28.41 37.94
CA ASP A 924 -85.83 -28.46 36.59
C ASP A 924 -85.69 -27.09 35.89
N ALA A 925 -85.76 -25.99 36.65
CA ALA A 925 -85.49 -24.65 36.16
C ALA A 925 -84.02 -24.40 35.78
N LEU A 926 -83.06 -25.08 36.41
CA LEU A 926 -81.63 -25.00 36.04
C LEU A 926 -81.30 -25.84 34.81
N GLU A 927 -81.99 -26.98 34.64
CA GLU A 927 -81.83 -27.88 33.49
C GLU A 927 -82.29 -27.18 32.19
N GLN A 928 -83.34 -26.35 32.25
CA GLN A 928 -83.80 -25.54 31.12
C GLN A 928 -82.81 -24.42 30.71
N VAL A 929 -82.15 -23.76 31.68
CA VAL A 929 -81.17 -22.69 31.39
C VAL A 929 -79.89 -23.21 30.73
N LEU A 930 -79.55 -24.49 30.95
CA LEU A 930 -78.43 -25.18 30.30
C LEU A 930 -78.70 -25.51 28.82
N ALA A 931 -79.95 -25.54 28.37
CA ALA A 931 -80.32 -25.88 27.00
C ALA A 931 -80.29 -24.69 26.02
N GLU A 932 -80.26 -23.44 26.50
CA GLU A 932 -80.39 -22.23 25.67
C GLU A 932 -79.05 -21.57 25.30
N GLN A 933 -77.90 -22.26 25.48
CA GLN A 933 -76.56 -21.71 25.18
C GLN A 933 -75.89 -22.23 23.89
N GLU A 934 -76.61 -22.93 23.01
CA GLU A 934 -76.10 -23.28 21.66
C GLU A 934 -76.41 -22.17 20.63
N PRO A 935 -75.47 -21.22 20.43
CA PRO A 935 -75.18 -20.76 19.07
C PRO A 935 -73.68 -20.48 18.87
N ALA A 936 -72.87 -21.52 18.66
CA ALA A 936 -71.42 -21.39 18.42
C ALA A 936 -70.86 -22.24 17.27
N TYR A 937 -71.46 -23.39 16.95
CA TYR A 937 -70.86 -24.37 16.03
C TYR A 937 -70.99 -23.98 14.55
N ASP A 938 -72.21 -23.67 14.10
CA ASP A 938 -72.53 -23.33 12.70
C ASP A 938 -71.70 -22.14 12.16
N VAL A 939 -71.42 -21.16 13.04
CA VAL A 939 -70.63 -19.96 12.73
C VAL A 939 -69.14 -20.28 12.58
N LEU A 940 -68.65 -21.33 13.23
CA LEU A 940 -67.28 -21.84 13.07
C LEU A 940 -67.15 -22.71 11.82
N GLU A 941 -68.12 -23.56 11.51
CA GLU A 941 -68.09 -24.43 10.33
C GLU A 941 -68.08 -23.60 9.03
N ALA A 942 -68.93 -22.56 8.94
CA ALA A 942 -68.95 -21.64 7.80
C ALA A 942 -67.60 -20.94 7.58
N ARG A 943 -66.91 -20.52 8.65
CA ARG A 943 -65.57 -19.91 8.57
C ARG A 943 -64.47 -20.90 8.20
N LEU A 944 -64.60 -22.16 8.63
CA LEU A 944 -63.62 -23.20 8.30
C LEU A 944 -63.63 -23.52 6.80
N ALA A 945 -64.82 -23.56 6.18
CA ALA A 945 -64.97 -23.76 4.74
C ALA A 945 -64.30 -22.63 3.91
N GLU A 946 -64.43 -21.37 4.33
CA GLU A 946 -63.83 -20.21 3.67
C GLU A 946 -62.29 -20.24 3.71
N VAL A 947 -61.70 -20.64 4.85
CA VAL A 947 -60.25 -20.81 5.00
C VAL A 947 -59.71 -21.96 4.16
N ILE A 948 -60.45 -23.08 4.05
CA ILE A 948 -60.06 -24.22 3.20
C ILE A 948 -60.04 -23.83 1.71
N ALA A 949 -60.96 -22.98 1.25
CA ALA A 949 -60.96 -22.49 -0.13
C ALA A 949 -59.70 -21.67 -0.46
N LEU A 950 -59.26 -20.79 0.46
CA LEU A 950 -58.06 -19.97 0.31
C LEU A 950 -56.76 -20.82 0.32
N LEU A 951 -56.70 -21.88 1.11
CA LEU A 951 -55.56 -22.80 1.13
C LEU A 951 -55.36 -23.55 -0.20
N ASN A 952 -56.46 -23.95 -0.85
CA ASN A 952 -56.40 -24.67 -2.13
C ASN A 952 -55.87 -23.81 -3.29
N ASP A 953 -56.29 -22.55 -3.39
CA ASP A 953 -55.77 -21.59 -4.39
C ASP A 953 -54.26 -21.28 -4.15
N CYS A 954 -53.83 -21.25 -2.89
CA CYS A 954 -52.42 -21.09 -2.53
C CYS A 954 -51.57 -22.31 -2.96
N SER A 955 -52.10 -23.55 -2.83
CA SER A 955 -51.42 -24.75 -3.34
C SER A 955 -51.24 -24.71 -4.86
N ALA A 956 -52.31 -24.36 -5.61
CA ALA A 956 -52.25 -24.29 -7.06
C ALA A 956 -51.19 -23.30 -7.58
N LYS A 957 -51.00 -22.17 -6.88
CA LYS A 957 -49.95 -21.18 -7.19
C LYS A 957 -48.54 -21.70 -6.87
N ARG A 958 -48.37 -22.41 -5.76
CA ARG A 958 -47.09 -23.06 -5.39
C ARG A 958 -46.67 -24.10 -6.45
N ASP A 959 -47.61 -24.90 -6.93
CA ASP A 959 -47.31 -26.01 -7.84
C ASP A 959 -46.98 -25.50 -9.26
N ASN A 960 -47.59 -24.38 -9.69
CA ASN A 960 -47.17 -23.64 -10.90
C ASN A 960 -45.75 -23.06 -10.78
N LEU A 961 -45.38 -22.50 -9.62
CA LEU A 961 -44.01 -22.03 -9.36
C LEU A 961 -42.98 -23.18 -9.41
N GLY A 962 -43.35 -24.37 -8.96
CA GLY A 962 -42.54 -25.58 -9.11
C GLY A 962 -42.30 -25.97 -10.58
N ALA A 963 -43.31 -25.83 -11.43
CA ALA A 963 -43.19 -26.12 -12.87
C ALA A 963 -42.27 -25.12 -13.61
N GLU A 964 -42.36 -23.82 -13.31
CA GLU A 964 -41.44 -22.80 -13.84
C GLU A 964 -40.00 -23.02 -13.36
N LEU A 965 -39.79 -23.35 -12.08
CA LEU A 965 -38.46 -23.66 -11.55
C LEU A 965 -37.83 -24.88 -12.25
N ALA A 966 -38.61 -25.96 -12.46
CA ALA A 966 -38.16 -27.15 -13.17
C ALA A 966 -37.86 -26.90 -14.67
N ARG A 967 -38.51 -25.90 -15.27
CA ARG A 967 -38.25 -25.44 -16.65
C ARG A 967 -36.93 -24.66 -16.72
N LEU A 968 -36.70 -23.70 -15.83
CA LEU A 968 -35.45 -22.94 -15.74
C LEU A 968 -34.25 -23.86 -15.44
N GLN A 969 -34.40 -24.81 -14.52
CA GLN A 969 -33.39 -25.84 -14.23
C GLN A 969 -33.14 -26.82 -15.38
N ARG A 970 -33.94 -26.80 -16.45
CA ARG A 970 -33.65 -27.54 -17.69
C ARG A 970 -32.79 -26.70 -18.64
N VAL A 971 -33.21 -25.46 -18.88
CA VAL A 971 -32.46 -24.48 -19.71
C VAL A 971 -31.04 -24.28 -19.19
N VAL A 972 -30.84 -24.19 -17.87
CA VAL A 972 -29.49 -24.09 -17.27
C VAL A 972 -28.64 -25.34 -17.55
N ARG A 973 -29.22 -26.54 -17.56
CA ARG A 973 -28.47 -27.77 -17.89
C ARG A 973 -28.16 -27.90 -19.39
N GLU A 974 -29.10 -27.49 -20.23
CA GLU A 974 -28.90 -27.45 -21.70
C GLU A 974 -27.80 -26.44 -22.06
N ASN A 975 -27.82 -25.24 -21.47
CA ASN A 975 -26.76 -24.24 -21.65
C ASN A 975 -25.40 -24.70 -21.12
N ASN A 976 -25.34 -25.32 -19.93
CA ASN A 976 -24.08 -25.85 -19.40
C ASN A 976 -23.51 -26.96 -20.32
N GLY A 977 -24.35 -27.85 -20.84
CA GLY A 977 -23.92 -28.88 -21.80
C GLY A 977 -23.38 -28.30 -23.12
N ILE A 978 -23.92 -27.16 -23.57
CA ILE A 978 -23.37 -26.43 -24.74
C ILE A 978 -22.02 -25.80 -24.39
N ILE A 979 -21.88 -25.19 -23.21
CA ILE A 979 -20.63 -24.59 -22.74
C ILE A 979 -19.53 -25.66 -22.60
N ASP A 980 -19.82 -26.80 -21.99
CA ASP A 980 -18.87 -27.89 -21.82
C ASP A 980 -18.45 -28.51 -23.17
N ALA A 981 -19.38 -28.61 -24.13
CA ALA A 981 -19.06 -29.05 -25.50
C ALA A 981 -18.13 -28.06 -26.23
N GLN A 982 -18.40 -26.76 -26.12
CA GLN A 982 -17.52 -25.71 -26.68
C GLN A 982 -16.14 -25.72 -26.00
N ARG A 983 -16.09 -25.97 -24.69
CA ARG A 983 -14.85 -26.08 -23.91
C ARG A 983 -14.01 -27.30 -24.33
N SER A 984 -14.65 -28.42 -24.67
CA SER A 984 -13.97 -29.58 -25.27
C SER A 984 -13.36 -29.22 -26.63
N GLN A 985 -14.12 -28.58 -27.53
CA GLN A 985 -13.61 -28.19 -28.84
C GLN A 985 -12.42 -27.23 -28.76
N LEU A 986 -12.43 -26.30 -27.80
CA LEU A 986 -11.29 -25.40 -27.56
C LEU A 986 -10.06 -26.16 -27.04
N GLY A 987 -10.24 -27.08 -26.06
CA GLY A 987 -9.14 -27.91 -25.57
C GLY A 987 -8.53 -28.83 -26.63
N ASP A 988 -9.37 -29.38 -27.53
CA ASP A 988 -8.91 -30.17 -28.68
C ASP A 988 -8.11 -29.31 -29.69
N GLN A 989 -8.50 -28.04 -29.89
CA GLN A 989 -7.77 -27.10 -30.74
C GLN A 989 -6.45 -26.64 -30.12
N GLU A 990 -6.42 -26.30 -28.83
CA GLU A 990 -5.18 -25.97 -28.10
C GLU A 990 -4.21 -27.15 -28.10
N GLY A 991 -4.71 -28.36 -27.83
CA GLY A 991 -3.96 -29.62 -27.90
C GLY A 991 -3.52 -30.04 -29.31
N TYR A 992 -4.03 -29.38 -30.36
CA TYR A 992 -3.59 -29.55 -31.75
C TYR A 992 -2.52 -28.52 -32.12
N ILE A 993 -2.71 -27.25 -31.74
CA ILE A 993 -1.72 -26.17 -31.90
C ILE A 993 -0.41 -26.52 -31.18
N ALA A 994 -0.50 -27.06 -29.95
CA ALA A 994 0.67 -27.51 -29.19
C ALA A 994 1.48 -28.62 -29.90
N ARG A 995 0.84 -29.50 -30.68
CA ARG A 995 1.50 -30.56 -31.46
C ARG A 995 2.12 -30.06 -32.75
N LEU A 996 1.48 -29.09 -33.42
CA LEU A 996 2.07 -28.39 -34.57
C LEU A 996 3.34 -27.62 -34.18
N ILE A 997 3.36 -26.95 -33.02
CA ILE A 997 4.52 -26.21 -32.52
C ILE A 997 5.67 -27.13 -32.09
N THR A 998 5.38 -28.37 -31.67
CA THR A 998 6.39 -29.35 -31.19
C THR A 998 6.86 -30.34 -32.26
N GLY A 999 6.37 -30.24 -33.51
CA GLY A 999 6.88 -30.99 -34.66
C GLY A 999 6.52 -32.48 -34.71
N GLY A 1000 5.62 -32.95 -33.84
CA GLY A 1000 5.19 -34.35 -33.77
C GLY A 1000 3.84 -34.58 -34.45
N ALA A 1001 3.83 -34.64 -35.79
CA ALA A 1001 2.63 -34.90 -36.59
C ALA A 1001 2.86 -36.06 -37.59
N ASP A 1002 2.02 -37.08 -37.50
CA ASP A 1002 2.12 -38.32 -38.28
C ASP A 1002 1.42 -38.18 -39.64
N ALA A 1003 1.84 -38.96 -40.64
CA ALA A 1003 1.20 -38.96 -41.97
C ALA A 1003 -0.31 -39.26 -41.94
N ALA A 1004 -0.77 -40.05 -40.95
CA ALA A 1004 -2.18 -40.38 -40.75
C ALA A 1004 -3.06 -39.17 -40.35
N ASP A 1005 -2.48 -38.09 -39.82
CA ASP A 1005 -3.20 -36.85 -39.53
C ASP A 1005 -3.25 -35.91 -40.74
N LEU A 1006 -2.32 -36.02 -41.69
CA LEU A 1006 -2.44 -35.37 -43.01
C LEU A 1006 -3.59 -35.97 -43.84
N ASP A 1007 -3.74 -37.30 -43.85
CA ASP A 1007 -4.84 -37.96 -44.57
C ASP A 1007 -6.22 -37.52 -44.04
N ARG A 1008 -6.33 -37.25 -42.73
CA ARG A 1008 -7.55 -36.71 -42.09
C ARG A 1008 -7.86 -35.29 -42.54
N LEU A 1009 -6.85 -34.45 -42.76
CA LEU A 1009 -7.02 -33.12 -43.36
C LEU A 1009 -7.47 -33.20 -44.82
N CYS A 1010 -6.94 -34.16 -45.60
CA CYS A 1010 -7.37 -34.39 -46.98
C CYS A 1010 -8.80 -34.96 -47.08
N ALA A 1011 -9.30 -35.65 -46.05
CA ALA A 1011 -10.67 -36.16 -45.98
C ALA A 1011 -11.70 -35.16 -45.40
N ALA A 1012 -11.26 -33.98 -44.96
CA ALA A 1012 -12.09 -32.94 -44.34
C ALA A 1012 -12.26 -31.69 -45.21
N ARG A 1013 -12.10 -31.83 -46.53
CA ARG A 1013 -12.21 -30.77 -47.55
C ARG A 1013 -13.09 -31.21 -48.72
#